data_AF-A0A2V4NVC0-F1
#
_entry.id   AF-A0A2V4NVC0-F1
#
_cell.length_a   1.000
_cell.length_b   1.000
_cell.length_c   1.000
_cell.angle_alpha   90.00
_cell.angle_beta   90.00
_cell.angle_gamma   90.00
#
_symmetry.space_group_name_H-M   'P 1'
#
loop_
_entity.id
_entity.type
_entity.pdbx_description
1 polymer ?
#
loop_
_entity_poly.entity_id
_entity_poly.type
_entity_poly.pdbx_seq_one_letter_code
_entity_poly.pdbx_strand_id
1 'polypeptide(L)'
;MEPRIIGGSDQEQDDRFDTAALRRRVLDAWGASPARFREDANAEEELALGGYRDRLVVELAQNAADAAARAGQGPGRLRLTLREGVLAAANTGVPLDAAAVESLSTLRASSKREDAGPTVGRFGVGFAAVLAVSDEPAIISQSGGVRWSLAEGRDLMDRQAIEFPDLAEELVRRDGHLPVLRLPLPATGEPPAGYDTVVLLPLRDGAAEDLARRLLESIDDALLLTLPGLTELVVETPDGMVRTLTRAGAERTEHGLVEVVLTDRRGAQESVSRWQTVTSTGALAPELLTDRPVEERARPYWTVTWAVPVSASGTPEPVPVTPVLHAPTPSEEPLGVPALLIASYPLDSTRRHIAPGPLTDFLTERAAETYTELLRARGADLGSLSLVPAPLGQGALDNALRAAILTRLPATAFLPHPAAVEEGTPALRPKDATLVEGADQAVVAALAPIFPGLLPAGLERRAELRALQVRRLPLAEVVDQLGGLDQEPAWWRSLYGALAGADPEALGALPVPLATGRLVTGPRRVLLPSDDADWADFPGYPQTLAEALDLLDLRLAHPEAAHPLLAKLGAATATPAGLLATPELRAAVARSLSVGDEDFDAAVDLADAVLGLVKAAGSSFADHPWLARLALPDDEGELARAGELVLLDSPFAQLAREEDAAFVDEELLERWGPEVLSAVGVLSDFVLVRAEDVVLDPDDLERLDPTAPADRAAGGAPTGLLDEAPDGLADWCEDVLELLHADRADDLGVPPVAGELLVVRDLDLVDDEAWPEALARLARPPYRDAVVTPVRVLLPDGSYTDLPPYTAWWLRDHPVLDGREPAGLRAAGGDWLLRGLYDEARTTLDEQFLHALGVRTTLAALLAEPHGCEELLDHLTHPDSEVTHRQLHGIYTALAQVDADLPPASGWGDPLDVVRALPPLDPQTGRRPAHTVLVDATEAVVADAPDLVQLLHPYPLVPVAPALAGALAERLHVSLASEIAGGRVLSEGALHRVPRFVRELLPGCPAAYEEHEELLVVGPDGEEAAVDWRWDTTAPSPELPYDPQSTEAEDEDDEFELPPVPGLLHAATPEGLAAGLAWSVGQWHRRFEVLAALTEPDRAYELSAARDFEG
;
A
#
# COMPACT_ATOMS: atom_id res chain seq x y z
N MET A 1 52.63 -23.57 67.10
CA MET A 1 51.98 -23.51 68.42
C MET A 1 52.11 -24.92 68.96
N GLU A 2 53.02 -25.17 69.91
CA GLU A 2 53.17 -26.53 70.45
C GLU A 2 51.87 -26.94 71.18
N PRO A 3 51.34 -28.16 70.99
CA PRO A 3 50.05 -28.61 71.54
C PRO A 3 50.11 -28.91 73.05
N ARG A 4 50.88 -28.13 73.82
CA ARG A 4 51.08 -28.27 75.27
C ARG A 4 50.65 -27.04 76.05
N ILE A 5 49.52 -26.44 75.68
CA ILE A 5 48.97 -25.28 76.42
C ILE A 5 47.87 -25.70 77.42
N ILE A 6 47.29 -26.89 77.30
CA ILE A 6 46.28 -27.39 78.25
C ILE A 6 46.91 -28.46 79.15
N GLY A 7 47.62 -28.01 80.18
CA GLY A 7 48.17 -28.88 81.22
C GLY A 7 47.09 -29.28 82.24
N GLY A 8 46.83 -30.59 82.34
CA GLY A 8 45.97 -31.17 83.37
C GLY A 8 46.70 -31.42 84.71
N SER A 9 45.91 -31.39 85.78
CA SER A 9 46.18 -31.78 87.18
C SER A 9 46.95 -30.82 88.12
N ASP A 10 46.23 -30.36 89.16
CA ASP A 10 46.62 -30.20 90.58
C ASP A 10 47.94 -29.49 90.97
N GLN A 11 48.31 -28.41 90.27
CA GLN A 11 49.20 -27.39 90.85
C GLN A 11 48.55 -26.01 90.76
N GLU A 12 48.59 -25.24 91.86
CA GLU A 12 47.98 -23.91 92.05
C GLU A 12 48.10 -23.03 90.79
N GLN A 13 47.08 -23.06 89.94
CA GLN A 13 46.93 -22.14 88.82
C GLN A 13 46.39 -20.82 89.38
N ASP A 14 46.97 -19.69 88.94
CA ASP A 14 46.57 -18.33 89.32
C ASP A 14 45.14 -18.03 88.83
N ASP A 15 44.13 -18.27 89.67
CA ASP A 15 42.70 -18.06 89.36
C ASP A 15 42.32 -16.58 89.42
N ARG A 16 42.83 -15.78 88.47
CA ARG A 16 42.63 -14.33 88.40
C ARG A 16 41.18 -13.89 88.19
N PHE A 17 40.31 -14.80 87.75
CA PHE A 17 38.91 -14.51 87.43
C PHE A 17 37.91 -15.13 88.43
N ASP A 18 38.40 -15.71 89.53
CA ASP A 18 37.57 -16.36 90.56
C ASP A 18 36.63 -17.44 89.98
N THR A 19 37.15 -18.21 89.03
CA THR A 19 36.43 -19.30 88.34
C THR A 19 35.99 -20.38 89.33
N ALA A 20 36.73 -20.60 90.41
CA ALA A 20 36.35 -21.51 91.48
C ALA A 20 35.04 -21.09 92.18
N ALA A 21 34.84 -19.80 92.46
CA ALA A 21 33.59 -19.33 93.06
C ALA A 21 32.41 -19.40 92.09
N LEU A 22 32.62 -19.07 90.81
CA LEU A 22 31.62 -19.23 89.75
C LEU A 22 31.12 -20.68 89.67
N ARG A 23 32.07 -21.62 89.54
CA ARG A 23 31.79 -23.05 89.44
C ARG A 23 31.07 -23.60 90.66
N ARG A 24 31.50 -23.22 91.87
CA ARG A 24 30.83 -23.64 93.12
C ARG A 24 29.36 -23.19 93.16
N ARG A 25 29.07 -21.92 92.83
CA ARG A 25 27.69 -21.39 92.81
C ARG A 25 26.78 -22.20 91.88
N VAL A 26 27.29 -22.59 90.72
CA VAL A 26 26.56 -23.42 89.74
C VAL A 26 26.29 -24.82 90.29
N LEU A 27 27.33 -25.50 90.78
CA LEU A 27 27.21 -26.86 91.30
C LEU A 27 26.27 -26.93 92.51
N ASP A 28 26.35 -25.96 93.43
CA ASP A 28 25.45 -25.84 94.58
C ASP A 28 23.99 -25.66 94.11
N ALA A 29 23.74 -24.86 93.07
CA ALA A 29 22.42 -24.63 92.52
C ALA A 29 21.83 -25.89 91.84
N TRP A 30 22.65 -26.64 91.11
CA TRP A 30 22.24 -27.90 90.50
C TRP A 30 21.99 -29.01 91.53
N GLY A 31 22.82 -29.09 92.57
CA GLY A 31 22.61 -29.99 93.71
C GLY A 31 21.30 -29.70 94.45
N ALA A 32 21.00 -28.41 94.65
CA ALA A 32 19.74 -27.98 95.27
C ALA A 32 18.50 -28.20 94.37
N SER A 33 18.65 -28.18 93.04
CA SER A 33 17.55 -28.35 92.09
C SER A 33 18.00 -28.99 90.78
N PRO A 34 17.74 -30.31 90.58
CA PRO A 34 18.00 -30.99 89.30
C PRO A 34 17.23 -30.37 88.12
N ALA A 35 16.11 -29.68 88.37
CA ALA A 35 15.40 -28.93 87.34
C ALA A 35 16.24 -27.79 86.75
N ARG A 36 17.05 -27.10 87.57
CA ARG A 36 17.98 -26.05 87.09
C ARG A 36 19.10 -26.61 86.24
N PHE A 37 19.64 -27.78 86.61
CA PHE A 37 20.60 -28.50 85.76
C PHE A 37 19.99 -28.81 84.38
N ARG A 38 18.76 -29.32 84.32
CA ARG A 38 18.06 -29.59 83.05
C ARG A 38 17.82 -28.33 82.23
N GLU A 39 17.42 -27.22 82.87
CA GLU A 39 17.21 -25.94 82.19
C GLU A 39 18.52 -25.42 81.55
N ASP A 40 19.63 -25.42 82.30
CA ASP A 40 20.94 -25.00 81.79
C ASP A 40 21.44 -25.94 80.68
N ALA A 41 21.29 -27.26 80.87
CA ALA A 41 21.71 -28.26 79.90
C ALA A 41 20.91 -28.15 78.59
N ASN A 42 19.58 -28.00 78.67
CA ASN A 42 18.73 -27.82 77.48
C ASN A 42 19.04 -26.51 76.76
N ALA A 43 19.28 -25.42 77.50
CA ALA A 43 19.56 -24.12 76.90
C ALA A 43 20.94 -24.08 76.21
N GLU A 44 21.96 -24.74 76.75
CA GLU A 44 23.28 -24.86 76.10
C GLU A 44 23.21 -25.82 74.90
N GLU A 45 22.52 -26.95 75.03
CA GLU A 45 22.33 -27.93 73.95
C GLU A 45 21.52 -27.34 72.78
N GLU A 46 20.48 -26.55 73.04
CA GLU A 46 19.72 -25.81 72.01
C GLU A 46 20.60 -24.81 71.26
N LEU A 47 21.55 -24.15 71.94
CA LEU A 47 22.50 -23.25 71.31
C LEU A 47 23.55 -24.01 70.49
N ALA A 48 24.08 -25.11 71.02
CA ALA A 48 25.14 -25.90 70.39
C ALA A 48 24.65 -26.75 69.19
N LEU A 49 23.48 -27.41 69.32
CA LEU A 49 22.86 -28.24 68.28
C LEU A 49 21.96 -27.45 67.34
N GLY A 50 21.43 -26.31 67.78
CA GLY A 50 20.53 -25.47 67.01
C GLY A 50 21.24 -24.41 66.17
N GLY A 51 20.70 -23.18 66.19
CA GLY A 51 20.97 -22.16 65.19
C GLY A 51 22.42 -21.65 65.06
N TYR A 52 23.32 -22.00 65.98
CA TYR A 52 24.70 -21.49 66.01
C TYR A 52 25.77 -22.41 65.42
N ARG A 53 25.43 -23.65 65.04
CA ARG A 53 26.38 -24.63 64.48
C ARG A 53 27.18 -24.09 63.28
N ASP A 54 26.52 -23.30 62.43
CA ASP A 54 27.13 -22.74 61.21
C ASP A 54 27.64 -21.29 61.39
N ARG A 55 27.70 -20.77 62.63
CA ARG A 55 28.01 -19.35 62.92
C ARG A 55 29.29 -19.10 63.69
N LEU A 56 30.04 -20.16 64.00
CA LEU A 56 31.30 -20.11 64.76
C LEU A 56 32.22 -18.95 64.36
N VAL A 57 32.56 -18.86 63.07
CA VAL A 57 33.50 -17.85 62.53
C VAL A 57 32.94 -16.43 62.68
N VAL A 58 31.65 -16.25 62.40
CA VAL A 58 30.98 -14.94 62.49
C VAL A 58 30.91 -14.45 63.93
N GLU A 59 30.57 -15.32 64.88
CA GLU A 59 30.52 -14.98 66.31
C GLU A 59 31.91 -14.65 66.88
N LEU A 60 32.95 -15.39 66.47
CA LEU A 60 34.33 -15.08 66.82
C LEU A 60 34.76 -13.72 66.24
N ALA A 61 34.38 -13.42 65.01
CA ALA A 61 34.66 -12.13 64.37
C ALA A 61 33.90 -10.97 65.02
N GLN A 62 32.63 -11.18 65.39
CA GLN A 62 31.84 -10.17 66.10
C GLN A 62 32.44 -9.88 67.48
N ASN A 63 32.85 -10.91 68.24
CA ASN A 63 33.54 -10.74 69.51
C ASN A 63 34.85 -9.94 69.36
N ALA A 64 35.60 -10.20 68.28
CA ALA A 64 36.81 -9.46 67.96
C ALA A 64 36.53 -7.99 67.61
N ALA A 65 35.51 -7.74 66.78
CA ALA A 65 35.08 -6.40 66.39
C ALA A 65 34.61 -5.58 67.61
N ASP A 66 33.83 -6.20 68.49
CA ASP A 66 33.34 -5.60 69.73
C ASP A 66 34.49 -5.28 70.71
N ALA A 67 35.46 -6.18 70.84
CA ALA A 67 36.64 -5.95 71.67
C ALA A 67 37.48 -4.78 71.14
N ALA A 68 37.63 -4.66 69.83
CA ALA A 68 38.32 -3.55 69.19
C ALA A 68 37.56 -2.22 69.34
N ALA A 69 36.24 -2.23 69.13
CA ALA A 69 35.39 -1.06 69.29
C ALA A 69 35.45 -0.50 70.73
N ARG A 70 35.45 -1.37 71.75
CA ARG A 70 35.62 -0.97 73.15
C ARG A 70 37.00 -0.40 73.47
N ALA A 71 38.04 -0.82 72.74
CA ALA A 71 39.40 -0.33 72.99
C ALA A 71 39.57 1.12 72.54
N GLY A 72 38.75 1.60 71.59
CA GLY A 72 38.76 3.00 71.12
C GLY A 72 40.02 3.42 70.36
N GLN A 73 40.92 2.47 70.02
CA GLN A 73 42.22 2.72 69.38
C GLN A 73 42.24 2.49 67.86
N GLY A 74 41.06 2.32 67.23
CA GLY A 74 40.92 2.03 65.81
C GLY A 74 40.39 0.61 65.54
N PRO A 75 40.22 0.24 64.26
CA PRO A 75 39.69 -1.07 63.88
C PRO A 75 40.66 -2.20 64.22
N GLY A 76 40.12 -3.31 64.72
CA GLY A 76 40.87 -4.47 65.17
C GLY A 76 41.28 -5.43 64.06
N ARG A 77 42.12 -6.38 64.44
CA ARG A 77 42.63 -7.47 63.62
C ARG A 77 42.19 -8.81 64.21
N LEU A 78 41.79 -9.74 63.36
CA LEU A 78 41.44 -11.12 63.73
C LEU A 78 42.32 -12.10 62.96
N ARG A 79 42.82 -13.14 63.64
CA ARG A 79 43.53 -14.25 63.03
C ARG A 79 42.89 -15.57 63.42
N LEU A 80 42.47 -16.34 62.43
CA LEU A 80 41.94 -17.68 62.54
C LEU A 80 43.01 -18.66 62.06
N THR A 81 43.39 -19.63 62.87
CA THR A 81 44.45 -20.61 62.54
C THR A 81 43.94 -22.00 62.87
N LEU A 82 43.77 -22.84 61.84
CA LEU A 82 43.43 -24.25 61.99
C LEU A 82 44.68 -25.08 61.77
N ARG A 83 45.20 -25.70 62.83
CA ARG A 83 46.42 -26.50 62.78
C ARG A 83 46.38 -27.63 63.80
N GLU A 84 46.82 -28.83 63.39
CA GLU A 84 46.97 -30.00 64.28
C GLU A 84 45.68 -30.31 65.09
N GLY A 85 44.51 -30.15 64.46
CA GLY A 85 43.21 -30.40 65.12
C GLY A 85 42.76 -29.30 66.10
N VAL A 86 43.38 -28.13 66.10
CA VAL A 86 42.99 -26.99 66.95
C VAL A 86 42.68 -25.77 66.08
N LEU A 87 41.51 -25.16 66.29
CA LEU A 87 41.17 -23.85 65.75
C LEU A 87 41.48 -22.76 66.78
N ALA A 88 42.41 -21.86 66.47
CA ALA A 88 42.76 -20.70 67.28
C ALA A 88 42.23 -19.41 66.66
N ALA A 89 41.51 -18.60 67.42
CA ALA A 89 41.00 -17.29 67.01
C ALA A 89 41.61 -16.18 67.88
N ALA A 90 42.63 -15.50 67.35
CA ALA A 90 43.35 -14.43 68.05
C ALA A 90 42.88 -13.04 67.58
N ASN A 91 42.52 -12.15 68.50
CA ASN A 91 42.04 -10.81 68.18
C ASN A 91 42.76 -9.72 68.99
N THR A 92 42.79 -8.51 68.43
CA THR A 92 43.18 -7.28 69.14
C THR A 92 41.96 -6.65 69.80
N GLY A 93 42.16 -5.89 70.88
CA GLY A 93 41.10 -5.15 71.57
C GLY A 93 41.22 -5.20 73.09
N VAL A 94 40.12 -4.89 73.80
CA VAL A 94 40.10 -4.93 75.27
C VAL A 94 40.36 -6.37 75.78
N PRO A 95 41.35 -6.59 76.67
CA PRO A 95 41.62 -7.89 77.29
C PRO A 95 40.42 -8.43 78.10
N LEU A 96 40.34 -9.76 78.24
CA LEU A 96 39.31 -10.45 79.02
C LEU A 96 39.32 -10.03 80.51
N ASP A 97 38.16 -9.72 81.09
CA ASP A 97 38.02 -9.40 82.52
C ASP A 97 37.11 -10.40 83.26
N ALA A 98 37.07 -10.32 84.60
CA ALA A 98 36.27 -11.23 85.42
C ALA A 98 34.76 -11.14 85.11
N ALA A 99 34.26 -9.95 84.77
CA ALA A 99 32.86 -9.75 84.40
C ALA A 99 32.52 -10.44 83.07
N ALA A 100 33.44 -10.43 82.09
CA ALA A 100 33.32 -11.16 80.85
C ALA A 100 33.32 -12.67 81.09
N VAL A 101 34.19 -13.20 81.98
CA VAL A 101 34.21 -14.62 82.34
C VAL A 101 32.90 -15.06 83.01
N GLU A 102 32.36 -14.26 83.93
CA GLU A 102 31.05 -14.52 84.54
C GLU A 102 29.94 -14.50 83.48
N SER A 103 29.99 -13.56 82.53
CA SER A 103 29.00 -13.50 81.44
C SER A 103 29.12 -14.65 80.44
N LEU A 104 30.32 -15.17 80.18
CA LEU A 104 30.53 -16.36 79.36
C LEU A 104 30.02 -17.62 80.07
N SER A 105 30.08 -17.62 81.41
CA SER A 105 29.71 -18.76 82.24
C SER A 105 28.26 -18.75 82.74
N THR A 106 27.45 -17.74 82.37
CA THR A 106 26.04 -17.61 82.76
C THR A 106 25.16 -17.38 81.50
N LEU A 107 23.99 -18.04 81.40
CA LEU A 107 23.07 -17.89 80.25
C LEU A 107 22.00 -16.91 80.71
N ARG A 108 21.78 -15.87 79.92
CA ARG A 108 20.67 -14.92 80.06
C ARG A 108 20.70 -14.01 81.32
N ALA A 109 21.82 -13.94 82.04
CA ALA A 109 22.03 -12.92 83.08
C ALA A 109 23.14 -11.95 82.65
N SER A 110 22.78 -10.86 81.94
CA SER A 110 23.74 -9.80 81.63
C SER A 110 23.93 -8.89 82.85
N SER A 111 25.07 -8.98 83.53
CA SER A 111 25.45 -8.08 84.63
C SER A 111 26.10 -6.79 84.12
N LYS A 112 25.37 -5.93 83.39
CA LYS A 112 25.82 -4.54 83.16
C LYS A 112 24.69 -3.53 83.33
N ARG A 113 24.89 -2.63 84.31
CA ARG A 113 24.14 -1.39 84.53
C ARG A 113 24.72 -0.27 83.65
N GLU A 114 23.84 0.67 83.32
CA GLU A 114 23.96 1.97 82.63
C GLU A 114 25.40 2.55 82.52
N ASP A 115 25.75 3.06 81.32
CA ASP A 115 26.95 3.89 80.96
C ASP A 115 28.07 3.30 80.08
N ALA A 116 27.77 2.61 78.97
CA ALA A 116 28.74 2.47 77.87
C ALA A 116 28.06 2.53 76.49
N GLY A 117 28.70 3.21 75.52
CA GLY A 117 28.16 3.54 74.19
C GLY A 117 27.76 2.36 73.30
N PRO A 118 27.37 2.61 72.03
CA PRO A 118 26.75 1.61 71.16
C PRO A 118 27.69 0.42 70.93
N THR A 119 27.44 -0.70 71.61
CA THR A 119 28.18 -1.96 71.47
C THR A 119 27.23 -3.10 71.14
N VAL A 120 27.59 -3.90 70.13
CA VAL A 120 26.71 -4.87 69.47
C VAL A 120 26.98 -6.28 69.98
N GLY A 121 26.45 -6.64 71.15
CA GLY A 121 26.47 -8.06 71.54
C GLY A 121 25.71 -8.39 72.82
N ARG A 122 24.93 -9.47 72.82
CA ARG A 122 24.54 -10.14 74.07
C ARG A 122 25.80 -10.89 74.54
N PHE A 123 26.48 -10.39 75.57
CA PHE A 123 27.64 -11.09 76.12
C PHE A 123 27.22 -12.52 76.55
N GLY A 124 28.01 -13.52 76.16
CA GLY A 124 27.82 -14.92 76.57
C GLY A 124 27.06 -15.85 75.62
N VAL A 125 26.02 -15.38 74.92
CA VAL A 125 25.16 -16.29 74.12
C VAL A 125 25.83 -16.71 72.79
N GLY A 126 26.57 -15.81 72.15
CA GLY A 126 27.26 -16.09 70.89
C GLY A 126 28.49 -16.98 71.04
N PHE A 127 29.13 -16.96 72.22
CA PHE A 127 30.29 -17.81 72.50
C PHE A 127 29.92 -19.30 72.55
N ALA A 128 28.67 -19.66 72.87
CA ALA A 128 28.20 -21.05 72.84
C ALA A 128 28.37 -21.73 71.46
N ALA A 129 28.51 -20.95 70.38
CA ALA A 129 28.83 -21.48 69.05
C ALA A 129 30.13 -22.32 69.02
N VAL A 130 31.08 -22.09 69.94
CA VAL A 130 32.32 -22.87 70.02
C VAL A 130 32.08 -24.34 70.37
N LEU A 131 30.99 -24.64 71.08
CA LEU A 131 30.63 -26.01 71.47
C LEU A 131 30.19 -26.87 70.28
N ALA A 132 29.86 -26.25 69.15
CA ALA A 132 29.60 -26.98 67.91
C ALA A 132 30.82 -27.80 67.46
N VAL A 133 32.04 -27.32 67.78
CA VAL A 133 33.30 -27.93 67.32
C VAL A 133 34.23 -28.41 68.43
N SER A 134 34.11 -27.90 69.66
CA SER A 134 35.04 -28.17 70.76
C SER A 134 34.31 -28.49 72.07
N ASP A 135 34.76 -29.55 72.75
CA ASP A 135 34.31 -29.91 74.10
C ASP A 135 35.22 -29.31 75.19
N GLU A 136 36.33 -28.69 74.78
CA GLU A 136 37.37 -28.14 75.66
C GLU A 136 37.80 -26.72 75.25
N PRO A 137 36.86 -25.76 75.08
CA PRO A 137 37.22 -24.42 74.66
C PRO A 137 38.07 -23.72 75.74
N ALA A 138 39.02 -22.89 75.31
CA ALA A 138 39.81 -22.04 76.19
C ALA A 138 39.94 -20.63 75.64
N ILE A 139 40.08 -19.64 76.53
CA ILE A 139 40.38 -18.25 76.20
C ILE A 139 41.60 -17.83 77.01
N ILE A 140 42.63 -17.37 76.30
CA ILE A 140 43.87 -16.85 76.89
C ILE A 140 43.98 -15.37 76.51
N SER A 141 44.07 -14.50 77.51
CA SER A 141 44.18 -13.05 77.36
C SER A 141 45.39 -12.54 78.16
N GLN A 142 45.90 -11.35 77.85
CA GLN A 142 47.01 -10.72 78.61
C GLN A 142 46.72 -10.60 80.11
N SER A 143 45.45 -10.48 80.48
CA SER A 143 44.94 -10.36 81.85
C SER A 143 44.87 -11.70 82.60
N GLY A 144 44.77 -12.84 81.91
CA GLY A 144 44.58 -14.17 82.48
C GLY A 144 43.88 -15.12 81.49
N GLY A 145 43.71 -16.39 81.88
CA GLY A 145 43.05 -17.41 81.05
C GLY A 145 41.92 -18.15 81.76
N VAL A 146 40.92 -18.57 80.98
CA VAL A 146 39.82 -19.45 81.40
C VAL A 146 39.66 -20.58 80.38
N ARG A 147 39.31 -21.78 80.84
CA ARG A 147 39.00 -22.92 79.98
C ARG A 147 37.80 -23.68 80.50
N TRP A 148 37.25 -24.51 79.65
CA TRP A 148 36.23 -25.48 80.01
C TRP A 148 36.67 -26.86 79.51
N SER A 149 36.21 -27.94 80.16
CA SER A 149 36.46 -29.31 79.71
C SER A 149 35.26 -30.17 80.06
N LEU A 150 34.71 -30.86 79.06
CA LEU A 150 33.64 -31.83 79.27
C LEU A 150 34.10 -32.98 80.17
N ALA A 151 35.36 -33.43 80.05
CA ALA A 151 35.90 -34.53 80.86
C ALA A 151 36.03 -34.13 82.34
N GLU A 152 36.66 -32.99 82.64
CA GLU A 152 36.77 -32.51 84.02
C GLU A 152 35.41 -32.07 84.59
N GLY A 153 34.50 -31.59 83.73
CA GLY A 153 33.11 -31.32 84.07
C GLY A 153 32.37 -32.58 84.53
N ARG A 154 32.59 -33.72 83.86
CA ARG A 154 32.06 -35.02 84.29
C ARG A 154 32.65 -35.45 85.63
N ASP A 155 33.96 -35.31 85.83
CA ASP A 155 34.59 -35.64 87.12
C ASP A 155 34.08 -34.75 88.28
N LEU A 156 33.77 -33.48 88.01
CA LEU A 156 33.13 -32.59 88.96
C LEU A 156 31.69 -33.02 89.27
N MET A 157 30.96 -33.44 88.23
CA MET A 157 29.59 -33.90 88.36
C MET A 157 29.48 -35.26 89.07
N ASP A 158 30.37 -36.20 88.80
CA ASP A 158 30.42 -37.51 89.47
C ASP A 158 30.72 -37.35 90.96
N ARG A 159 31.57 -36.37 91.34
CA ARG A 159 31.79 -36.02 92.75
C ARG A 159 30.55 -35.44 93.42
N GLN A 160 29.80 -34.60 92.72
CA GLN A 160 28.54 -34.03 93.21
C GLN A 160 27.42 -35.08 93.27
N ALA A 161 27.39 -36.02 92.33
CA ALA A 161 26.41 -37.11 92.26
C ALA A 161 26.47 -38.05 93.48
N ILE A 162 27.60 -38.12 94.19
CA ILE A 162 27.73 -38.85 95.46
C ILE A 162 26.83 -38.23 96.53
N GLU A 163 26.72 -36.90 96.55
CA GLU A 163 25.95 -36.14 97.55
C GLU A 163 24.48 -35.93 97.12
N PHE A 164 24.21 -35.88 95.80
CA PHE A 164 22.88 -35.58 95.23
C PHE A 164 22.42 -36.66 94.22
N PRO A 165 21.71 -37.73 94.66
CA PRO A 165 21.28 -38.84 93.80
C PRO A 165 20.34 -38.43 92.65
N ASP A 166 19.43 -37.48 92.89
CA ASP A 166 18.47 -37.03 91.87
C ASP A 166 19.17 -36.31 90.68
N LEU A 167 20.30 -35.66 90.95
CA LEU A 167 21.15 -35.04 89.93
C LEU A 167 21.91 -36.11 89.13
N ALA A 168 22.32 -37.20 89.79
CA ALA A 168 22.95 -38.34 89.15
C ALA A 168 21.99 -39.05 88.17
N GLU A 169 20.72 -39.24 88.56
CA GLU A 169 19.70 -39.81 87.67
C GLU A 169 19.47 -38.95 86.42
N GLU A 170 19.41 -37.63 86.57
CA GLU A 170 19.25 -36.72 85.43
C GLU A 170 20.49 -36.69 84.52
N LEU A 171 21.70 -36.80 85.07
CA LEU A 171 22.93 -36.92 84.26
C LEU A 171 22.94 -38.22 83.43
N VAL A 172 22.52 -39.34 84.02
CA VAL A 172 22.40 -40.64 83.33
C VAL A 172 21.34 -40.58 82.22
N ARG A 173 20.18 -39.95 82.49
CA ARG A 173 19.12 -39.78 81.48
C ARG A 173 19.57 -38.98 80.26
N ARG A 174 20.56 -38.11 80.43
CA ARG A 174 21.12 -37.26 79.38
C ARG A 174 22.41 -37.83 78.78
N ASP A 175 22.67 -39.12 78.96
CA ASP A 175 23.85 -39.82 78.44
C ASP A 175 25.18 -39.13 78.81
N GLY A 176 25.25 -38.50 79.99
CA GLY A 176 26.44 -37.80 80.46
C GLY A 176 26.72 -36.45 79.77
N HIS A 177 25.71 -35.85 79.12
CA HIS A 177 25.76 -34.49 78.59
C HIS A 177 25.49 -33.45 79.70
N LEU A 178 26.37 -32.45 79.82
CA LEU A 178 26.32 -31.40 80.84
C LEU A 178 26.61 -30.03 80.19
N PRO A 179 26.09 -28.93 80.75
CA PRO A 179 26.34 -27.59 80.21
C PRO A 179 27.76 -27.13 80.59
N VAL A 180 28.71 -27.36 79.68
CA VAL A 180 30.16 -27.24 79.89
C VAL A 180 30.55 -25.80 80.19
N LEU A 181 29.94 -24.79 79.56
CA LEU A 181 30.32 -23.38 79.75
C LEU A 181 30.02 -22.86 81.16
N ARG A 182 29.25 -23.62 81.95
CA ARG A 182 28.91 -23.31 83.35
C ARG A 182 29.99 -23.63 84.35
N LEU A 183 30.97 -24.43 83.94
CA LEU A 183 32.02 -24.93 84.82
C LEU A 183 33.38 -24.37 84.38
N PRO A 184 33.60 -23.04 84.51
CA PRO A 184 34.88 -22.45 84.13
C PRO A 184 35.99 -22.98 85.03
N LEU A 185 37.16 -23.19 84.44
CA LEU A 185 38.41 -23.61 85.08
C LEU A 185 39.50 -22.58 84.76
N PRO A 186 40.47 -22.36 85.66
CA PRO A 186 41.59 -21.47 85.34
C PRO A 186 42.41 -22.06 84.18
N ALA A 187 42.98 -21.19 83.36
CA ALA A 187 43.90 -21.55 82.29
C ALA A 187 45.12 -20.62 82.28
N THR A 188 46.27 -21.16 81.86
CA THR A 188 47.52 -20.41 81.78
C THR A 188 48.05 -20.43 80.35
N GLY A 189 48.64 -19.32 79.91
CA GLY A 189 49.18 -19.16 78.56
C GLY A 189 49.34 -17.69 78.20
N GLU A 190 49.87 -17.43 77.01
CA GLU A 190 49.98 -16.08 76.43
C GLU A 190 49.37 -16.07 75.02
N PRO A 191 48.68 -14.98 74.61
CA PRO A 191 48.19 -14.84 73.25
C PRO A 191 49.37 -14.67 72.25
N PRO A 192 49.17 -14.99 70.95
CA PRO A 192 50.19 -14.78 69.94
C PRO A 192 50.66 -13.32 69.87
N ALA A 193 51.95 -13.11 69.55
CA ALA A 193 52.52 -11.77 69.44
C ALA A 193 51.70 -10.88 68.49
N GLY A 194 51.33 -9.68 68.97
CA GLY A 194 50.52 -8.71 68.23
C GLY A 194 49.00 -8.83 68.41
N TYR A 195 48.53 -9.79 69.22
CA TYR A 195 47.12 -9.97 69.60
C TYR A 195 46.95 -9.90 71.14
N ASP A 196 45.75 -9.53 71.59
CA ASP A 196 45.45 -9.29 73.00
C ASP A 196 44.71 -10.46 73.66
N THR A 197 43.97 -11.24 72.87
CA THR A 197 43.20 -12.41 73.32
C THR A 197 43.22 -13.49 72.25
N VAL A 198 43.27 -14.77 72.64
CA VAL A 198 43.12 -15.93 71.76
C VAL A 198 42.10 -16.92 72.33
N VAL A 199 41.14 -17.32 71.52
CA VAL A 199 40.24 -18.45 71.78
C VAL A 199 40.85 -19.70 71.15
N LEU A 200 41.07 -20.75 71.95
CA LEU A 200 41.63 -22.02 71.53
C LEU A 200 40.53 -23.09 71.56
N LEU A 201 40.31 -23.74 70.43
CA LEU A 201 39.25 -24.75 70.25
C LEU A 201 39.87 -26.06 69.75
N PRO A 202 40.29 -26.96 70.66
CA PRO A 202 40.59 -28.35 70.30
C PRO A 202 39.33 -28.98 69.68
N LEU A 203 39.44 -29.48 68.46
CA LEU A 203 38.32 -30.02 67.71
C LEU A 203 37.98 -31.43 68.21
N ARG A 204 36.71 -31.67 68.54
CA ARG A 204 36.24 -32.92 69.16
C ARG A 204 36.48 -34.15 68.28
N ASP A 205 36.21 -34.03 66.99
CA ASP A 205 36.22 -35.13 66.02
C ASP A 205 36.43 -34.63 64.57
N GLY A 206 36.53 -35.56 63.62
CA GLY A 206 36.70 -35.21 62.20
C GLY A 206 35.54 -34.41 61.60
N ALA A 207 34.30 -34.59 62.09
CA ALA A 207 33.16 -33.82 61.60
C ALA A 207 33.21 -32.36 62.08
N ALA A 208 33.73 -32.11 63.28
CA ALA A 208 34.03 -30.77 63.78
C ALA A 208 35.15 -30.09 62.98
N GLU A 209 36.19 -30.84 62.59
CA GLU A 209 37.25 -30.34 61.69
C GLU A 209 36.71 -29.98 60.31
N ASP A 210 35.90 -30.86 59.70
CA ASP A 210 35.28 -30.60 58.41
C ASP A 210 34.35 -29.38 58.47
N LEU A 211 33.62 -29.18 59.57
CA LEU A 211 32.78 -28.00 59.80
C LEU A 211 33.62 -26.72 59.91
N ALA A 212 34.67 -26.74 60.74
CA ALA A 212 35.57 -25.59 60.89
C ALA A 212 36.21 -25.21 59.55
N ARG A 213 36.67 -26.18 58.76
CA ARG A 213 37.24 -25.95 57.42
C ARG A 213 36.24 -25.28 56.49
N ARG A 214 35.00 -25.80 56.40
CA ARG A 214 33.95 -25.21 55.56
C ARG A 214 33.61 -23.77 55.96
N LEU A 215 33.54 -23.48 57.26
CA LEU A 215 33.23 -22.13 57.75
C LEU A 215 34.37 -21.13 57.51
N LEU A 216 35.62 -21.59 57.51
CA LEU A 216 36.77 -20.75 57.13
C LEU A 216 36.79 -20.50 55.61
N GLU A 217 36.44 -21.51 54.81
CA GLU A 217 36.33 -21.37 53.36
C GLU A 217 35.18 -20.44 52.94
N SER A 218 34.08 -20.39 53.70
CA SER A 218 32.91 -19.55 53.41
C SER A 218 33.07 -18.06 53.78
N ILE A 219 34.23 -17.64 54.30
CA ILE A 219 34.50 -16.23 54.61
C ILE A 219 34.52 -15.43 53.29
N ASP A 220 33.68 -14.41 53.22
CA ASP A 220 33.54 -13.50 52.08
C ASP A 220 33.66 -12.02 52.52
N ASP A 221 33.49 -11.14 51.55
CA ASP A 221 33.54 -9.68 51.71
C ASP A 221 32.51 -9.14 52.72
N ALA A 222 31.36 -9.81 52.86
CA ALA A 222 30.27 -9.35 53.72
C ALA A 222 30.71 -9.30 55.19
N LEU A 223 31.65 -10.15 55.61
CA LEU A 223 32.12 -10.17 56.99
C LEU A 223 32.82 -8.86 57.40
N LEU A 224 33.68 -8.30 56.53
CA LEU A 224 34.36 -7.03 56.80
C LEU A 224 33.47 -5.81 56.53
N LEU A 225 32.43 -5.95 55.69
CA LEU A 225 31.42 -4.92 55.49
C LEU A 225 30.46 -4.81 56.69
N THR A 226 30.07 -5.93 57.27
CA THR A 226 29.15 -5.99 58.43
C THR A 226 29.82 -5.62 59.75
N LEU A 227 31.13 -5.87 59.87
CA LEU A 227 31.91 -5.59 61.07
C LEU A 227 32.92 -4.47 60.80
N PRO A 228 32.47 -3.19 60.76
CA PRO A 228 33.37 -2.08 60.48
C PRO A 228 34.43 -1.86 61.56
N GLY A 229 34.28 -2.51 62.72
CA GLY A 229 35.29 -2.56 63.78
C GLY A 229 36.49 -3.45 63.47
N LEU A 230 36.52 -4.14 62.32
CA LEU A 230 37.67 -4.91 61.85
C LEU A 230 38.25 -4.31 60.56
N THR A 231 39.59 -4.31 60.45
CA THR A 231 40.31 -3.88 59.23
C THR A 231 41.10 -5.02 58.59
N GLU A 232 41.40 -6.09 59.35
CA GLU A 232 42.19 -7.23 58.87
C GLU A 232 41.66 -8.55 59.44
N LEU A 233 41.55 -9.54 58.57
CA LEU A 233 41.26 -10.93 58.89
C LEU A 233 42.29 -11.85 58.22
N VAL A 234 43.07 -12.55 59.04
CA VAL A 234 44.04 -13.55 58.59
C VAL A 234 43.49 -14.95 58.83
N VAL A 235 43.48 -15.81 57.83
CA VAL A 235 43.08 -17.22 57.93
C VAL A 235 44.25 -18.10 57.53
N GLU A 236 44.64 -19.03 58.40
CA GLU A 236 45.71 -20.00 58.16
C GLU A 236 45.13 -21.42 58.26
N THR A 237 45.28 -22.20 57.19
CA THR A 237 44.73 -23.56 57.07
C THR A 237 45.82 -24.64 57.16
N PRO A 238 45.47 -25.92 57.42
CA PRO A 238 46.45 -27.00 57.66
C PRO A 238 47.41 -27.29 56.50
N ASP A 239 47.05 -26.90 55.28
CA ASP A 239 47.86 -27.01 54.06
C ASP A 239 48.97 -25.95 53.96
N GLY A 240 49.08 -25.06 54.96
CA GLY A 240 50.06 -23.98 55.00
C GLY A 240 49.65 -22.76 54.19
N MET A 241 48.41 -22.72 53.68
CA MET A 241 47.86 -21.57 52.97
C MET A 241 47.51 -20.46 53.97
N VAL A 242 47.98 -19.24 53.65
CA VAL A 242 47.63 -18.03 54.39
C VAL A 242 46.77 -17.14 53.49
N ARG A 243 45.57 -16.85 53.96
CA ARG A 243 44.62 -15.91 53.37
C ARG A 243 44.55 -14.66 54.24
N THR A 244 44.60 -13.48 53.62
CA THR A 244 44.49 -12.20 54.33
C THR A 244 43.45 -11.33 53.64
N LEU A 245 42.37 -11.02 54.35
CA LEU A 245 41.37 -10.05 53.93
C LEU A 245 41.63 -8.72 54.65
N THR A 246 41.80 -7.64 53.90
CA THR A 246 41.94 -6.29 54.46
C THR A 246 40.84 -5.37 53.96
N ARG A 247 40.41 -4.45 54.82
CA ARG A 247 39.45 -3.40 54.52
C ARG A 247 40.12 -2.03 54.59
N ALA A 248 40.06 -1.28 53.49
CA ALA A 248 40.43 0.12 53.42
C ALA A 248 39.19 0.94 53.02
N GLY A 249 38.76 1.89 53.86
CA GLY A 249 37.72 2.85 53.49
C GLY A 249 38.33 4.11 52.89
N ALA A 250 37.72 4.65 51.84
CA ALA A 250 38.04 5.95 51.27
C ALA A 250 37.24 7.08 51.97
N GLU A 251 37.60 8.34 51.67
CA GLU A 251 36.88 9.51 52.15
C GLU A 251 35.43 9.55 51.62
N ARG A 252 34.52 10.04 52.46
CA ARG A 252 33.10 10.21 52.11
C ARG A 252 32.95 11.30 51.05
N THR A 253 32.26 11.02 49.94
CA THR A 253 31.97 12.03 48.92
C THR A 253 31.00 13.10 49.46
N GLU A 254 30.93 14.25 48.78
CA GLU A 254 30.01 15.35 49.14
C GLU A 254 28.52 14.92 49.15
N HIS A 255 28.18 13.86 48.42
CA HIS A 255 26.84 13.28 48.36
C HIS A 255 26.62 12.09 49.31
N GLY A 256 27.59 11.81 50.19
CA GLY A 256 27.45 10.85 51.27
C GLY A 256 27.81 9.40 50.94
N LEU A 257 28.27 9.12 49.71
CA LEU A 257 28.75 7.81 49.25
C LEU A 257 30.14 7.52 49.82
N VAL A 258 30.38 6.31 50.32
CA VAL A 258 31.69 5.87 50.82
C VAL A 258 32.16 4.67 50.02
N GLU A 259 33.30 4.80 49.36
CA GLU A 259 33.96 3.66 48.69
C GLU A 259 34.78 2.85 49.70
N VAL A 260 34.54 1.54 49.74
CA VAL A 260 35.25 0.57 50.56
C VAL A 260 35.96 -0.39 49.63
N VAL A 261 37.28 -0.48 49.77
CA VAL A 261 38.12 -1.41 49.03
C VAL A 261 38.45 -2.59 49.94
N LEU A 262 38.11 -3.78 49.48
CA LEU A 262 38.48 -5.02 50.14
C LEU A 262 39.55 -5.72 49.30
N THR A 263 40.55 -6.26 49.97
CA THR A 263 41.63 -7.02 49.32
C THR A 263 41.71 -8.38 49.95
N ASP A 264 41.44 -9.43 49.17
CA ASP A 264 41.60 -10.84 49.56
C ASP A 264 42.88 -11.38 48.91
N ARG A 265 43.89 -11.63 49.74
CA ARG A 265 45.18 -12.20 49.32
C ARG A 265 45.27 -13.65 49.74
N ARG A 266 45.39 -14.56 48.78
CA ARG A 266 45.53 -16.02 48.97
C ARG A 266 46.88 -16.47 48.42
N GLY A 267 47.89 -16.58 49.29
CA GLY A 267 49.26 -16.85 48.84
C GLY A 267 49.77 -15.75 47.88
N ALA A 268 50.05 -16.10 46.62
CA ALA A 268 50.48 -15.16 45.57
C ALA A 268 49.32 -14.54 44.78
N GLN A 269 48.09 -15.02 44.96
CA GLN A 269 46.90 -14.47 44.30
C GLN A 269 46.33 -13.32 45.14
N GLU A 270 45.94 -12.24 44.48
CA GLU A 270 45.30 -11.08 45.11
C GLU A 270 44.08 -10.69 44.30
N SER A 271 42.92 -10.58 44.96
CA SER A 271 41.69 -10.06 44.38
C SER A 271 41.25 -8.82 45.13
N VAL A 272 40.89 -7.78 44.40
CA VAL A 272 40.39 -6.51 44.93
C VAL A 272 38.94 -6.33 44.53
N SER A 273 38.07 -6.11 45.50
CA SER A 273 36.68 -5.73 45.28
C SER A 273 36.45 -4.30 45.80
N ARG A 274 35.63 -3.54 45.06
CA ARG A 274 35.24 -2.18 45.43
C ARG A 274 33.75 -2.16 45.74
N TRP A 275 33.39 -1.53 46.84
CA TRP A 275 32.03 -1.44 47.33
C TRP A 275 31.67 0.00 47.60
N GLN A 276 30.56 0.47 47.02
CA GLN A 276 29.99 1.78 47.33
C GLN A 276 28.91 1.62 48.39
N THR A 277 29.05 2.37 49.49
CA THR A 277 28.19 2.23 50.67
C THR A 277 27.51 3.53 51.05
N VAL A 278 26.27 3.43 51.52
CA VAL A 278 25.53 4.53 52.18
C VAL A 278 24.98 4.00 53.49
N THR A 279 25.29 4.70 54.57
CA THR A 279 24.86 4.35 55.93
C THR A 279 23.99 5.46 56.52
N SER A 280 22.83 5.07 57.03
CA SER A 280 21.93 5.91 57.81
C SER A 280 21.78 5.36 59.23
N THR A 281 21.74 6.25 60.22
CA THR A 281 21.66 5.89 61.64
C THR A 281 20.75 6.85 62.38
N GLY A 282 20.07 6.39 63.43
CA GLY A 282 19.23 7.27 64.24
C GLY A 282 18.81 6.66 65.57
N ALA A 283 18.08 7.44 66.37
CA ALA A 283 17.46 6.95 67.60
C ALA A 283 16.12 6.26 67.32
N LEU A 284 15.78 5.24 68.10
CA LEU A 284 14.49 4.54 68.06
C LEU A 284 13.52 5.15 69.07
N ALA A 285 12.28 5.38 68.63
CA ALA A 285 11.20 5.80 69.51
C ALA A 285 10.80 4.64 70.46
N PRO A 286 10.57 4.89 71.77
CA PRO A 286 10.25 3.83 72.73
C PRO A 286 9.07 2.94 72.35
N GLU A 287 8.08 3.50 71.64
CA GLU A 287 6.85 2.82 71.21
C GLU A 287 7.15 1.67 70.25
N LEU A 288 8.17 1.82 69.38
CA LEU A 288 8.61 0.78 68.43
C LEU A 288 9.22 -0.44 69.13
N LEU A 289 9.66 -0.28 70.38
CA LEU A 289 10.34 -1.30 71.16
C LEU A 289 9.43 -1.98 72.19
N THR A 290 8.14 -1.62 72.25
CA THR A 290 7.18 -2.08 73.27
C THR A 290 7.09 -3.60 73.37
N ASP A 291 7.10 -4.29 72.23
CA ASP A 291 6.99 -5.74 72.14
C ASP A 291 8.35 -6.46 72.21
N ARG A 292 9.44 -5.76 72.58
CA ARG A 292 10.81 -6.29 72.61
C ARG A 292 11.29 -6.63 74.02
N PRO A 293 12.18 -7.63 74.16
CA PRO A 293 12.85 -7.93 75.44
C PRO A 293 13.50 -6.69 76.06
N VAL A 294 13.57 -6.65 77.41
CA VAL A 294 14.12 -5.50 78.18
C VAL A 294 15.53 -5.13 77.71
N GLU A 295 16.35 -6.13 77.41
CA GLU A 295 17.74 -5.99 76.98
C GLU A 295 17.86 -5.33 75.59
N GLU A 296 16.86 -5.51 74.72
CA GLU A 296 16.79 -4.86 73.41
C GLU A 296 16.26 -3.42 73.53
N ARG A 297 15.35 -3.17 74.48
CA ARG A 297 14.86 -1.82 74.80
C ARG A 297 15.94 -0.88 75.32
N ALA A 298 16.99 -1.43 75.94
CA ALA A 298 18.16 -0.68 76.39
C ALA A 298 19.07 -0.19 75.23
N ARG A 299 18.74 -0.49 73.97
CA ARG A 299 19.50 -0.09 72.77
C ARG A 299 18.63 0.73 71.80
N PRO A 300 18.31 1.99 72.13
CA PRO A 300 17.37 2.80 71.36
C PRO A 300 18.03 3.45 70.14
N TYR A 301 18.82 2.72 69.37
CA TYR A 301 19.45 3.21 68.14
C TYR A 301 19.34 2.17 67.03
N TRP A 302 19.32 2.65 65.79
CA TRP A 302 19.27 1.82 64.59
C TRP A 302 20.33 2.23 63.59
N THR A 303 20.72 1.28 62.75
CA THR A 303 21.66 1.49 61.66
C THR A 303 21.17 0.73 60.43
N VAL A 304 21.20 1.36 59.26
CA VAL A 304 20.97 0.74 57.96
C VAL A 304 22.11 1.12 57.03
N THR A 305 22.74 0.12 56.40
CA THR A 305 23.78 0.31 55.40
C THR A 305 23.43 -0.50 54.17
N TRP A 306 23.45 0.17 53.02
CA TRP A 306 23.46 -0.49 51.71
C TRP A 306 24.87 -0.49 51.16
N ALA A 307 25.29 -1.62 50.58
CA ALA A 307 26.57 -1.78 49.92
C ALA A 307 26.38 -2.38 48.52
N VAL A 308 26.92 -1.71 47.50
CA VAL A 308 26.86 -2.14 46.10
C VAL A 308 28.28 -2.41 45.60
N PRO A 309 28.58 -3.61 45.07
CA PRO A 309 29.87 -3.85 44.46
C PRO A 309 29.95 -3.09 43.13
N VAL A 310 31.11 -2.51 42.85
CA VAL A 310 31.33 -1.75 41.62
C VAL A 310 32.64 -2.13 40.94
N SER A 311 32.65 -2.00 39.62
CA SER A 311 33.85 -2.15 38.81
C SER A 311 34.84 -0.99 39.06
N ALA A 312 36.02 -1.07 38.45
CA ALA A 312 36.98 0.04 38.46
C ALA A 312 36.45 1.35 37.85
N SER A 313 35.42 1.27 36.99
CA SER A 313 34.75 2.43 36.39
C SER A 313 33.53 2.91 37.19
N GLY A 314 33.24 2.31 38.36
CA GLY A 314 32.09 2.66 39.20
C GLY A 314 30.75 2.02 38.77
N THR A 315 30.76 1.18 37.74
CA THR A 315 29.55 0.47 37.26
C THR A 315 29.15 -0.62 38.25
N PRO A 316 27.86 -0.76 38.63
CA PRO A 316 27.45 -1.78 39.58
C PRO A 316 27.61 -3.20 39.03
N GLU A 317 28.10 -4.11 39.88
CA GLU A 317 28.29 -5.53 39.58
C GLU A 317 27.28 -6.39 40.36
N PRO A 318 27.07 -7.67 39.98
CA PRO A 318 26.28 -8.60 40.79
C PRO A 318 26.88 -8.78 42.18
N VAL A 319 26.04 -8.85 43.21
CA VAL A 319 26.45 -9.07 44.60
C VAL A 319 27.19 -10.43 44.73
N PRO A 320 28.50 -10.46 45.03
CA PRO A 320 29.29 -11.68 45.06
C PRO A 320 29.19 -12.46 46.39
N VAL A 321 28.28 -12.05 47.28
CA VAL A 321 28.04 -12.64 48.59
C VAL A 321 26.63 -13.24 48.67
N THR A 322 26.38 -14.06 49.70
CA THR A 322 25.06 -14.67 49.87
C THR A 322 23.97 -13.58 49.98
N PRO A 323 22.93 -13.59 49.14
CA PRO A 323 21.96 -12.49 49.03
C PRO A 323 20.89 -12.62 50.13
N VAL A 324 21.28 -12.35 51.37
CA VAL A 324 20.41 -12.35 52.55
C VAL A 324 20.52 -11.03 53.30
N LEU A 325 19.56 -10.74 54.17
CA LEU A 325 19.70 -9.62 55.10
C LEU A 325 20.78 -9.92 56.15
N HIS A 326 21.65 -8.96 56.42
CA HIS A 326 22.63 -9.03 57.50
C HIS A 326 22.19 -8.18 58.70
N ALA A 327 21.99 -8.80 59.87
CA ALA A 327 21.46 -8.13 61.06
C ALA A 327 22.19 -8.47 62.38
N PRO A 328 23.47 -8.14 62.55
CA PRO A 328 24.53 -7.83 61.57
C PRO A 328 25.15 -9.09 60.95
N THR A 329 24.79 -10.27 61.45
CA THR A 329 25.16 -11.58 60.90
C THR A 329 24.19 -11.98 59.78
N PRO A 330 24.58 -12.84 58.83
CA PRO A 330 23.67 -13.34 57.81
C PRO A 330 22.46 -14.04 58.44
N SER A 331 21.27 -13.55 58.12
CA SER A 331 19.99 -14.18 58.44
C SER A 331 19.59 -15.19 57.35
N GLU A 332 18.46 -15.87 57.55
CA GLU A 332 17.84 -16.71 56.52
C GLU A 332 16.77 -15.96 55.71
N GLU A 333 16.65 -14.63 55.87
CA GLU A 333 15.77 -13.83 55.01
C GLU A 333 16.42 -13.62 53.63
N PRO A 334 15.90 -14.24 52.55
CA PRO A 334 16.42 -14.01 51.21
C PRO A 334 16.16 -12.57 50.79
N LEU A 335 17.14 -11.95 50.15
CA LEU A 335 17.10 -10.57 49.70
C LEU A 335 17.50 -10.52 48.22
N GLY A 336 16.57 -10.22 47.33
CA GLY A 336 16.91 -10.11 45.91
C GLY A 336 17.02 -8.67 45.41
N VAL A 337 17.01 -7.68 46.32
CA VAL A 337 17.42 -6.31 46.00
C VAL A 337 18.91 -6.38 45.57
N PRO A 338 19.33 -5.74 44.47
CA PRO A 338 20.68 -5.88 43.89
C PRO A 338 21.76 -5.11 44.66
N ALA A 339 21.76 -5.23 45.99
CA ALA A 339 22.72 -4.65 46.91
C ALA A 339 22.73 -5.46 48.22
N LEU A 340 23.83 -5.41 48.96
CA LEU A 340 23.94 -5.99 50.29
C LEU A 340 23.30 -5.05 51.32
N LEU A 341 22.32 -5.56 52.09
CA LEU A 341 21.69 -4.83 53.20
C LEU A 341 22.24 -5.28 54.54
N ILE A 342 22.78 -4.33 55.29
CA ILE A 342 23.28 -4.53 56.65
C ILE A 342 22.47 -3.60 57.56
N ALA A 343 21.58 -4.16 58.36
CA ALA A 343 20.65 -3.35 59.14
C ALA A 343 20.30 -3.97 60.49
N SER A 344 20.01 -3.14 61.48
CA SER A 344 19.70 -3.54 62.86
C SER A 344 18.28 -4.10 63.03
N TYR A 345 17.83 -4.99 62.14
CA TYR A 345 16.52 -5.64 62.23
C TYR A 345 16.41 -6.52 63.47
N PRO A 346 15.24 -6.58 64.13
CA PRO A 346 15.05 -7.43 65.29
C PRO A 346 15.02 -8.90 64.86
N LEU A 347 15.85 -9.73 65.48
CA LEU A 347 15.88 -11.17 65.26
C LEU A 347 14.93 -11.91 66.20
N ASP A 348 14.39 -13.04 65.75
CA ASP A 348 13.62 -13.97 66.58
C ASP A 348 14.51 -14.72 67.61
N SER A 349 13.92 -15.63 68.40
CA SER A 349 14.68 -16.41 69.40
C SER A 349 15.73 -17.34 68.77
N THR A 350 15.51 -17.79 67.54
CA THR A 350 16.46 -18.66 66.81
C THR A 350 17.61 -17.87 66.18
N ARG A 351 17.48 -16.54 66.11
CA ARG A 351 18.38 -15.59 65.44
C ARG A 351 18.56 -15.82 63.95
N ARG A 352 17.65 -16.56 63.31
CA ARG A 352 17.71 -16.87 61.88
C ARG A 352 16.72 -16.04 61.08
N HIS A 353 15.58 -15.70 61.67
CA HIS A 353 14.53 -14.94 61.01
C HIS A 353 14.31 -13.59 61.66
N ILE A 354 13.76 -12.65 60.89
CA ILE A 354 13.38 -11.35 61.41
C ILE A 354 12.06 -11.46 62.15
N ALA A 355 12.02 -10.91 63.36
CA ALA A 355 10.80 -10.87 64.14
C ALA A 355 9.84 -9.82 63.55
N PRO A 356 8.59 -10.18 63.23
CA PRO A 356 7.62 -9.21 62.69
C PRO A 356 7.21 -8.20 63.76
N GLY A 357 6.84 -6.99 63.32
CA GLY A 357 6.30 -5.93 64.18
C GLY A 357 6.72 -4.51 63.77
N PRO A 358 6.31 -3.50 64.55
CA PRO A 358 6.48 -2.09 64.20
C PRO A 358 7.92 -1.64 63.95
N LEU A 359 8.90 -2.23 64.65
CA LEU A 359 10.31 -1.96 64.43
C LEU A 359 10.79 -2.45 63.05
N THR A 360 10.34 -3.62 62.62
CA THR A 360 10.67 -4.19 61.30
C THR A 360 10.07 -3.33 60.18
N ASP A 361 8.83 -2.89 60.34
CA ASP A 361 8.17 -1.98 59.39
C ASP A 361 8.93 -0.64 59.31
N PHE A 362 9.27 -0.05 60.45
CA PHE A 362 10.06 1.18 60.52
C PHE A 362 11.42 1.05 59.83
N LEU A 363 12.15 -0.03 60.08
CA LEU A 363 13.46 -0.27 59.47
C LEU A 363 13.36 -0.54 57.97
N THR A 364 12.27 -1.14 57.50
CA THR A 364 12.01 -1.35 56.07
C THR A 364 11.81 -0.02 55.34
N GLU A 365 11.08 0.92 55.94
CA GLU A 365 10.94 2.27 55.39
C GLU A 365 12.29 3.03 55.38
N ARG A 366 13.06 2.96 56.48
CA ARG A 366 14.40 3.56 56.55
C ARG A 366 15.37 2.94 55.55
N ALA A 367 15.29 1.63 55.33
CA ALA A 367 16.10 0.93 54.34
C ALA A 367 15.74 1.34 52.92
N ALA A 368 14.45 1.46 52.59
CA ALA A 368 14.03 1.96 51.29
C ALA A 368 14.48 3.42 51.03
N GLU A 369 14.40 4.29 52.04
CA GLU A 369 14.89 5.66 51.95
C GLU A 369 16.40 5.72 51.71
N THR A 370 17.17 4.97 52.52
CA THR A 370 18.64 4.89 52.38
C THR A 370 19.03 4.32 51.00
N TYR A 371 18.23 3.42 50.44
CA TYR A 371 18.44 2.91 49.08
C TYR A 371 18.27 4.00 48.02
N THR A 372 17.26 4.87 48.15
CA THR A 372 17.09 5.99 47.21
C THR A 372 18.21 7.03 47.34
N GLU A 373 18.76 7.22 48.54
CA GLU A 373 19.93 8.08 48.76
C GLU A 373 21.17 7.51 48.07
N LEU A 374 21.36 6.18 48.12
CA LEU A 374 22.41 5.50 47.37
C LEU A 374 22.32 5.77 45.86
N LEU A 375 21.15 5.58 45.25
CA LEU A 375 20.98 5.84 43.81
C LEU A 375 21.17 7.34 43.48
N ARG A 376 20.70 8.25 44.33
CA ARG A 376 20.90 9.69 44.15
C ARG A 376 22.37 10.09 44.25
N ALA A 377 23.09 9.53 45.22
CA ALA A 377 24.51 9.83 45.45
C ALA A 377 25.43 9.28 44.35
N ARG A 378 24.99 8.24 43.64
CA ARG A 378 25.67 7.71 42.44
C ARG A 378 25.53 8.61 41.20
N GLY A 379 24.57 9.54 41.19
CA GLY A 379 24.37 10.49 40.09
C GLY A 379 23.75 9.89 38.83
N ALA A 380 23.87 10.63 37.71
CA ALA A 380 23.25 10.35 36.41
C ALA A 380 23.95 9.22 35.62
N ASP A 381 24.06 8.03 36.20
CA ASP A 381 24.73 6.87 35.59
C ASP A 381 23.70 5.80 35.16
N LEU A 382 23.67 5.43 33.87
CA LEU A 382 22.84 4.34 33.35
C LEU A 382 23.18 2.98 33.98
N GLY A 383 24.41 2.80 34.48
CA GLY A 383 24.80 1.64 35.26
C GLY A 383 23.85 1.42 36.44
N SER A 384 23.38 2.50 37.07
CA SER A 384 22.45 2.45 38.21
C SER A 384 21.09 1.83 37.88
N LEU A 385 20.73 1.65 36.60
CA LEU A 385 19.52 0.91 36.23
C LEU A 385 19.58 -0.55 36.69
N SER A 386 20.76 -1.19 36.74
CA SER A 386 20.88 -2.57 37.25
C SER A 386 20.57 -2.67 38.75
N LEU A 387 20.52 -1.53 39.45
CA LEU A 387 20.12 -1.43 40.85
C LEU A 387 18.60 -1.31 41.03
N VAL A 388 17.80 -1.28 39.97
CA VAL A 388 16.33 -1.28 40.10
C VAL A 388 15.87 -2.70 40.41
N PRO A 389 15.25 -2.95 41.58
CA PRO A 389 14.79 -4.29 41.92
C PRO A 389 13.62 -4.71 41.04
N ALA A 390 13.56 -6.00 40.70
CA ALA A 390 12.34 -6.62 40.14
C ALA A 390 11.14 -6.47 41.10
N PRO A 391 9.90 -6.43 40.60
CA PRO A 391 8.70 -6.19 41.42
C PRO A 391 8.32 -7.35 42.34
N LEU A 392 8.72 -8.58 42.01
CA LEU A 392 8.47 -9.78 42.82
C LEU A 392 9.70 -10.11 43.68
N GLY A 393 9.49 -10.24 44.99
CA GLY A 393 10.50 -10.63 45.95
C GLY A 393 10.49 -12.12 46.30
N GLN A 394 11.55 -12.55 46.96
CA GLN A 394 11.82 -13.95 47.33
C GLN A 394 11.28 -14.34 48.72
N GLY A 395 10.74 -13.38 49.47
CA GLY A 395 10.18 -13.55 50.82
C GLY A 395 9.30 -12.36 51.23
N ALA A 396 8.67 -12.44 52.40
CA ALA A 396 7.77 -11.38 52.88
C ALA A 396 8.49 -10.05 53.10
N LEU A 397 9.67 -10.09 53.73
CA LEU A 397 10.49 -8.90 53.97
C LEU A 397 11.06 -8.31 52.67
N ASP A 398 11.58 -9.14 51.77
CA ASP A 398 12.07 -8.72 50.45
C ASP A 398 10.96 -8.05 49.64
N ASN A 399 9.73 -8.60 49.65
CA ASN A 399 8.57 -7.99 49.01
C ASN A 399 8.24 -6.61 49.61
N ALA A 400 8.20 -6.50 50.93
CA ALA A 400 7.91 -5.23 51.61
C ALA A 400 8.96 -4.16 51.26
N LEU A 401 10.24 -4.54 51.28
CA LEU A 401 11.35 -3.65 50.96
C LEU A 401 11.34 -3.22 49.49
N ARG A 402 11.13 -4.15 48.55
CA ARG A 402 11.01 -3.83 47.13
C ARG A 402 9.84 -2.91 46.84
N ALA A 403 8.67 -3.17 47.45
CA ALA A 403 7.51 -2.31 47.31
C ALA A 403 7.82 -0.88 47.81
N ALA A 404 8.45 -0.77 48.98
CA ALA A 404 8.84 0.52 49.55
C ALA A 404 9.89 1.26 48.69
N ILE A 405 10.84 0.53 48.07
CA ILE A 405 11.83 1.07 47.14
C ILE A 405 11.17 1.52 45.83
N LEU A 406 10.42 0.64 45.16
CA LEU A 406 9.80 0.89 43.85
C LEU A 406 8.75 2.01 43.91
N THR A 407 8.11 2.22 45.06
CA THR A 407 7.21 3.37 45.27
C THR A 407 7.97 4.71 45.26
N ARG A 408 9.24 4.73 45.67
CA ARG A 408 10.05 5.96 45.80
C ARG A 408 10.97 6.22 44.62
N LEU A 409 11.44 5.18 43.93
CA LEU A 409 12.37 5.31 42.81
C LEU A 409 11.87 6.24 41.70
N PRO A 410 10.57 6.28 41.32
CA PRO A 410 10.07 7.21 40.31
C PRO A 410 10.34 8.70 40.62
N ALA A 411 10.41 9.06 41.91
CA ALA A 411 10.71 10.44 42.35
C ALA A 411 12.20 10.69 42.62
N THR A 412 13.07 9.67 42.47
CA THR A 412 14.50 9.76 42.76
C THR A 412 15.27 10.17 41.51
N ALA A 413 16.04 11.26 41.59
CA ALA A 413 16.84 11.77 40.48
C ALA A 413 18.13 10.95 40.33
N PHE A 414 18.22 10.11 39.29
CA PHE A 414 19.43 9.32 38.98
C PHE A 414 19.56 8.92 37.50
N LEU A 415 18.59 9.26 36.63
CA LEU A 415 18.70 8.98 35.20
C LEU A 415 19.48 10.10 34.48
N PRO A 416 20.22 9.81 33.40
CA PRO A 416 20.91 10.83 32.63
C PRO A 416 19.98 11.60 31.71
N HIS A 417 20.40 12.83 31.38
CA HIS A 417 19.87 13.60 30.26
C HIS A 417 20.42 13.05 28.93
N PRO A 418 19.72 13.26 27.80
CA PRO A 418 20.09 12.70 26.50
C PRO A 418 21.23 13.49 25.84
N ALA A 419 21.36 14.77 26.17
CA ALA A 419 22.44 15.66 25.77
C ALA A 419 23.25 16.12 26.99
N ALA A 420 24.46 16.60 26.76
CA ALA A 420 25.26 17.21 27.81
C ALA A 420 24.52 18.45 28.35
N VAL A 421 24.29 18.47 29.66
CA VAL A 421 23.64 19.57 30.38
C VAL A 421 24.69 20.37 31.14
N GLU A 422 24.36 21.62 31.49
CA GLU A 422 25.24 22.47 32.29
C GLU A 422 25.58 21.82 33.64
N GLU A 423 26.82 22.06 34.10
CA GLU A 423 27.33 21.55 35.37
C GLU A 423 26.44 22.03 36.54
N GLY A 424 25.95 21.08 37.35
CA GLY A 424 24.99 21.35 38.43
C GLY A 424 23.52 21.10 38.09
N THR A 425 23.19 20.75 36.84
CA THR A 425 21.85 20.29 36.47
C THR A 425 21.53 18.96 37.17
N PRO A 426 20.42 18.83 37.91
CA PRO A 426 20.08 17.59 38.58
C PRO A 426 19.77 16.48 37.57
N ALA A 427 20.08 15.23 37.94
CA ALA A 427 19.70 14.05 37.17
C ALA A 427 18.19 13.96 36.95
N LEU A 428 17.76 13.30 35.87
CA LEU A 428 16.33 13.08 35.59
C LEU A 428 15.71 12.14 36.61
N ARG A 429 14.50 12.50 37.06
CA ARG A 429 13.64 11.62 37.86
C ARG A 429 12.89 10.71 36.89
N PRO A 430 12.77 9.39 37.13
CA PRO A 430 12.08 8.50 36.21
C PRO A 430 10.63 8.90 35.89
N LYS A 431 9.92 9.54 36.83
CA LYS A 431 8.56 10.05 36.59
C LYS A 431 8.47 11.21 35.58
N ASP A 432 9.56 11.96 35.39
CA ASP A 432 9.64 13.06 34.42
C ASP A 432 10.37 12.62 33.14
N ALA A 433 10.86 11.38 33.12
CA ALA A 433 11.58 10.82 32.00
C ALA A 433 10.60 10.24 30.97
N THR A 434 10.92 10.45 29.69
CA THR A 434 10.17 9.92 28.55
C THR A 434 11.12 9.18 27.62
N LEU A 435 10.72 7.97 27.24
CA LEU A 435 11.41 7.14 26.26
C LEU A 435 10.62 7.22 24.95
N VAL A 436 11.29 7.57 23.85
CA VAL A 436 10.70 7.47 22.51
C VAL A 436 11.01 6.10 21.94
N GLU A 437 9.98 5.36 21.56
CA GLU A 437 10.12 4.03 20.96
C GLU A 437 10.33 4.14 19.44
N GLY A 438 11.32 3.40 18.92
CA GLY A 438 11.70 3.42 17.51
C GLY A 438 12.60 4.59 17.11
N ALA A 439 13.10 5.37 18.08
CA ALA A 439 14.01 6.49 17.83
C ALA A 439 15.47 6.10 18.05
N ASP A 440 16.33 6.48 17.11
CA ASP A 440 17.77 6.34 17.25
C ASP A 440 18.40 7.55 17.99
N GLN A 441 19.72 7.51 18.13
CA GLN A 441 20.45 8.58 18.82
C GLN A 441 20.33 9.94 18.11
N ALA A 442 20.26 9.96 16.77
CA ALA A 442 20.14 11.19 16.01
C ALA A 442 18.76 11.82 16.19
N VAL A 443 17.70 11.00 16.18
CA VAL A 443 16.32 11.44 16.45
C VAL A 443 16.18 11.99 17.86
N VAL A 444 16.67 11.27 18.88
CA VAL A 444 16.62 11.74 20.27
C VAL A 444 17.41 13.04 20.45
N ALA A 445 18.57 13.18 19.82
CA ALA A 445 19.37 14.41 19.88
C ALA A 445 18.66 15.61 19.21
N ALA A 446 17.97 15.39 18.09
CA ALA A 446 17.19 16.44 17.41
C ALA A 446 15.98 16.89 18.24
N LEU A 447 15.36 15.97 19.00
CA LEU A 447 14.19 16.23 19.83
C LEU A 447 14.52 16.76 21.24
N ALA A 448 15.71 16.47 21.76
CA ALA A 448 16.14 16.83 23.12
C ALA A 448 15.97 18.33 23.49
N PRO A 449 16.23 19.31 22.58
CA PRO A 449 16.01 20.73 22.90
C PRO A 449 14.55 21.09 23.17
N ILE A 450 13.60 20.31 22.62
CA ILE A 450 12.16 20.56 22.72
C ILE A 450 11.55 19.76 23.86
N PHE A 451 12.06 18.55 24.10
CA PHE A 451 11.56 17.61 25.11
C PHE A 451 12.63 17.38 26.20
N PRO A 452 12.67 18.21 27.27
CA PRO A 452 13.72 18.18 28.28
C PRO A 452 13.75 16.90 29.15
N GLY A 453 12.75 16.02 29.02
CA GLY A 453 12.65 14.75 29.75
C GLY A 453 13.08 13.52 28.95
N LEU A 454 13.64 13.67 27.74
CA LEU A 454 13.96 12.50 26.90
C LEU A 454 15.11 11.66 27.47
N LEU A 455 14.97 10.34 27.44
CA LEU A 455 16.06 9.41 27.75
C LEU A 455 16.93 9.13 26.52
N PRO A 456 18.21 8.73 26.71
CA PRO A 456 19.05 8.24 25.63
C PRO A 456 18.39 7.09 24.83
N ALA A 457 18.66 7.05 23.53
CA ALA A 457 18.17 6.01 22.64
C ALA A 457 18.66 4.59 23.03
N GLY A 458 17.94 3.56 22.57
CA GLY A 458 18.34 2.15 22.76
C GLY A 458 18.00 1.53 24.12
N LEU A 459 17.28 2.27 24.98
CA LEU A 459 16.88 1.79 26.32
C LEU A 459 15.53 1.05 26.35
N GLU A 460 14.85 0.93 25.21
CA GLU A 460 13.49 0.40 25.08
C GLU A 460 13.29 -1.04 25.59
N ARG A 461 14.35 -1.84 25.54
CA ARG A 461 14.31 -3.25 25.97
C ARG A 461 14.60 -3.44 27.46
N ARG A 462 14.96 -2.39 28.19
CA ARG A 462 15.28 -2.44 29.61
C ARG A 462 14.00 -2.60 30.43
N ALA A 463 13.89 -3.72 31.15
CA ALA A 463 12.74 -4.03 32.00
C ALA A 463 12.66 -3.10 33.22
N GLU A 464 13.80 -2.56 33.64
CA GLU A 464 13.97 -1.68 34.79
C GLU A 464 13.20 -0.37 34.59
N LEU A 465 13.18 0.18 33.37
CA LEU A 465 12.40 1.38 33.04
C LEU A 465 10.88 1.13 33.13
N ARG A 466 10.43 -0.11 32.91
CA ARG A 466 9.02 -0.48 33.11
C ARG A 466 8.67 -0.54 34.58
N ALA A 467 9.57 -1.08 35.41
CA ALA A 467 9.39 -1.10 36.87
C ALA A 467 9.35 0.33 37.45
N LEU A 468 10.11 1.25 36.86
CA LEU A 468 10.10 2.68 37.21
C LEU A 468 8.92 3.49 36.65
N GLN A 469 8.07 2.87 35.83
CA GLN A 469 6.91 3.51 35.17
C GLN A 469 7.30 4.73 34.32
N VAL A 470 8.46 4.68 33.65
CA VAL A 470 8.89 5.72 32.72
C VAL A 470 7.90 5.83 31.55
N ARG A 471 7.49 7.05 31.19
CA ARG A 471 6.56 7.29 30.08
C ARG A 471 7.19 6.78 28.78
N ARG A 472 6.44 6.01 28.01
CA ARG A 472 6.82 5.52 26.69
C ARG A 472 5.95 6.19 25.66
N LEU A 473 6.56 6.82 24.67
CA LEU A 473 5.87 7.44 23.57
C LEU A 473 6.28 6.77 22.26
N PRO A 474 5.32 6.25 21.46
CA PRO A 474 5.63 5.83 20.12
C PRO A 474 6.05 7.03 19.29
N LEU A 475 6.95 6.84 18.32
CA LEU A 475 7.43 7.92 17.46
C LEU A 475 6.30 8.70 16.77
N ALA A 476 5.21 8.02 16.38
CA ALA A 476 4.04 8.65 15.77
C ALA A 476 3.38 9.71 16.69
N GLU A 477 3.20 9.41 17.98
CA GLU A 477 2.63 10.37 18.94
C GLU A 477 3.56 11.57 19.18
N VAL A 478 4.88 11.35 19.08
CA VAL A 478 5.85 12.46 19.13
C VAL A 478 5.72 13.34 17.90
N VAL A 479 5.61 12.75 16.70
CA VAL A 479 5.40 13.47 15.45
C VAL A 479 4.11 14.31 15.48
N ASP A 480 3.02 13.75 16.01
CA ASP A 480 1.75 14.49 16.18
C ASP A 480 1.90 15.72 17.07
N GLN A 481 2.76 15.66 18.09
CA GLN A 481 3.03 16.78 19.01
C GLN A 481 3.89 17.89 18.37
N LEU A 482 4.52 17.64 17.22
CA LEU A 482 5.37 18.64 16.55
C LEU A 482 4.56 19.72 15.81
N GLY A 483 3.29 19.48 15.47
CA GLY A 483 2.48 20.37 14.63
C GLY A 483 2.21 21.78 15.19
N GLY A 484 2.50 22.02 16.48
CA GLY A 484 2.35 23.34 17.13
C GLY A 484 3.65 24.13 17.30
N LEU A 485 4.76 23.64 16.75
CA LEU A 485 6.08 24.25 16.91
C LEU A 485 6.33 25.33 15.85
N ASP A 486 6.73 26.51 16.31
CA ASP A 486 7.24 27.58 15.46
C ASP A 486 8.77 27.48 15.41
N GLN A 487 9.30 26.93 14.31
CA GLN A 487 10.73 26.67 14.09
C GLN A 487 11.11 27.04 12.66
N GLU A 488 12.36 27.46 12.46
CA GLU A 488 12.89 27.82 11.15
C GLU A 488 12.90 26.61 10.18
N PRO A 489 12.66 26.81 8.87
CA PRO A 489 12.67 25.74 7.86
C PRO A 489 13.92 24.85 7.88
N ALA A 490 15.11 25.42 8.14
CA ALA A 490 16.37 24.68 8.25
C ALA A 490 16.41 23.70 9.44
N TRP A 491 15.68 24.00 10.53
CA TRP A 491 15.53 23.10 11.67
C TRP A 491 14.71 21.87 11.29
N TRP A 492 13.59 22.07 10.58
CA TRP A 492 12.76 20.98 10.05
C TRP A 492 13.55 20.06 9.11
N ARG A 493 14.37 20.62 8.23
CA ARG A 493 15.28 19.84 7.37
C ARG A 493 16.23 18.96 8.18
N SER A 494 16.79 19.49 9.27
CA SER A 494 17.69 18.75 10.16
C SER A 494 16.96 17.61 10.88
N LEU A 495 15.73 17.84 11.32
CA LEU A 495 14.86 16.81 11.88
C LEU A 495 14.51 15.73 10.85
N TYR A 496 14.18 16.09 9.61
CA TYR A 496 13.93 15.12 8.54
C TYR A 496 15.17 14.28 8.22
N GLY A 497 16.36 14.88 8.30
CA GLY A 497 17.63 14.16 8.20
C GLY A 497 17.80 13.11 9.30
N ALA A 498 17.47 13.47 10.54
CA ALA A 498 17.50 12.55 11.67
C ALA A 498 16.46 11.42 11.56
N LEU A 499 15.26 11.72 11.05
CA LEU A 499 14.16 10.76 10.88
C LEU A 499 14.29 9.87 9.64
N ALA A 500 15.32 10.05 8.81
CA ALA A 500 15.47 9.34 7.53
C ALA A 500 15.57 7.81 7.66
N GLY A 501 15.97 7.30 8.84
CA GLY A 501 16.04 5.88 9.16
C GLY A 501 14.85 5.31 9.94
N ALA A 502 13.85 6.15 10.27
CA ALA A 502 12.67 5.73 11.03
C ALA A 502 11.61 5.06 10.14
N ASP A 503 10.65 4.38 10.78
CA ASP A 503 9.53 3.72 10.10
C ASP A 503 8.63 4.75 9.38
N PRO A 504 8.46 4.68 8.05
CA PRO A 504 7.63 5.60 7.28
C PRO A 504 6.18 5.71 7.76
N GLU A 505 5.58 4.64 8.30
CA GLU A 505 4.20 4.66 8.79
C GLU A 505 4.04 5.60 10.00
N ALA A 506 5.07 5.70 10.85
CA ALA A 506 5.07 6.58 12.02
C ALA A 506 5.26 8.07 11.66
N LEU A 507 5.61 8.39 10.41
CA LEU A 507 5.92 9.75 9.95
C LEU A 507 4.80 10.37 9.09
N GLY A 508 3.63 9.76 9.03
CA GLY A 508 2.53 10.22 8.17
C GLY A 508 2.01 11.63 8.50
N ALA A 509 2.10 12.05 9.76
CA ALA A 509 1.64 13.36 10.25
C ALA A 509 2.77 14.41 10.36
N LEU A 510 3.92 14.16 9.72
CA LEU A 510 5.07 15.05 9.84
C LEU A 510 4.72 16.48 9.37
N PRO A 511 4.94 17.51 10.19
CA PRO A 511 4.70 18.89 9.79
C PRO A 511 5.67 19.29 8.68
N VAL A 512 5.18 19.98 7.65
CA VAL A 512 5.97 20.50 6.52
C VAL A 512 5.75 22.00 6.37
N PRO A 513 6.80 22.84 6.52
CA PRO A 513 6.68 24.26 6.28
C PRO A 513 6.58 24.52 4.77
N LEU A 514 5.61 25.34 4.38
CA LEU A 514 5.37 25.74 3.00
C LEU A 514 6.14 27.00 2.64
N ALA A 515 6.39 27.21 1.34
CA ALA A 515 7.01 28.42 0.82
C ALA A 515 6.19 29.69 1.14
N THR A 516 4.87 29.56 1.35
CA THR A 516 3.97 30.65 1.78
C THR A 516 4.10 31.01 3.26
N GLY A 517 4.95 30.32 4.03
CA GLY A 517 5.14 30.52 5.47
C GLY A 517 4.14 29.78 6.37
N ARG A 518 3.16 29.06 5.79
CA ARG A 518 2.23 28.21 6.54
C ARG A 518 2.85 26.86 6.88
N LEU A 519 2.44 26.23 7.98
CA LEU A 519 2.81 24.87 8.34
C LEU A 519 1.63 23.93 8.04
N VAL A 520 1.87 22.85 7.29
CA VAL A 520 0.85 21.82 7.00
C VAL A 520 1.22 20.48 7.59
N THR A 521 0.21 19.69 7.95
CA THR A 521 0.40 18.36 8.52
C THR A 521 0.40 17.30 7.42
N GLY A 522 1.51 16.58 7.29
CA GLY A 522 1.64 15.42 6.42
C GLY A 522 2.21 15.72 5.02
N PRO A 523 3.17 14.91 4.52
CA PRO A 523 3.89 15.20 3.28
C PRO A 523 3.16 14.81 1.98
N ARG A 524 2.12 13.95 2.04
CA ARG A 524 1.49 13.34 0.83
C ARG A 524 0.83 14.34 -0.13
N ARG A 525 0.41 15.50 0.36
CA ARG A 525 -0.22 16.57 -0.46
C ARG A 525 0.69 17.78 -0.61
N VAL A 526 1.99 17.59 -0.42
CA VAL A 526 2.99 18.63 -0.54
C VAL A 526 3.89 18.34 -1.73
N LEU A 527 4.20 19.39 -2.47
CA LEU A 527 5.10 19.38 -3.60
C LEU A 527 6.49 19.85 -3.15
N LEU A 528 7.53 19.16 -3.59
CA LEU A 528 8.92 19.55 -3.36
C LEU A 528 9.43 20.39 -4.53
N PRO A 529 10.17 21.48 -4.29
CA PRO A 529 10.81 22.22 -5.38
C PRO A 529 11.76 21.29 -6.16
N SER A 530 11.66 21.33 -7.50
CA SER A 530 12.60 20.66 -8.41
C SER A 530 13.86 21.51 -8.64
N ASP A 531 14.67 21.15 -9.64
CA ASP A 531 15.88 21.92 -9.96
C ASP A 531 15.50 23.25 -10.66
N ASP A 532 16.23 24.33 -10.36
CA ASP A 532 16.01 25.67 -10.98
C ASP A 532 16.03 25.62 -12.52
N ALA A 533 16.74 24.66 -13.10
CA ALA A 533 16.82 24.46 -14.54
C ALA A 533 15.50 24.01 -15.18
N ASP A 534 14.65 23.28 -14.43
CA ASP A 534 13.34 22.83 -14.91
C ASP A 534 12.36 24.01 -15.05
N TRP A 535 12.68 25.15 -14.42
CA TRP A 535 11.84 26.34 -14.32
C TRP A 535 12.47 27.57 -14.98
N ALA A 536 13.47 27.38 -15.84
CA ALA A 536 14.25 28.47 -16.45
C ALA A 536 13.37 29.49 -17.22
N ASP A 537 12.28 29.02 -17.81
CA ASP A 537 11.33 29.85 -18.58
C ASP A 537 10.16 30.38 -17.73
N PHE A 538 10.13 30.09 -16.42
CA PHE A 538 9.12 30.57 -15.48
C PHE A 538 9.70 31.69 -14.59
N PRO A 539 9.29 32.95 -14.78
CA PRO A 539 9.89 34.08 -14.06
C PRO A 539 9.55 34.05 -12.56
N GLY A 540 10.58 34.21 -11.71
CA GLY A 540 10.42 34.38 -10.25
C GLY A 540 10.38 33.10 -9.41
N TYR A 541 10.72 31.95 -10.00
CA TYR A 541 10.87 30.68 -9.28
C TYR A 541 11.84 30.81 -8.09
N PRO A 542 11.55 30.20 -6.91
CA PRO A 542 10.36 29.42 -6.56
C PRO A 542 9.21 30.24 -5.92
N GLN A 543 9.39 31.54 -5.69
CA GLN A 543 8.42 32.36 -4.93
C GLN A 543 7.13 32.63 -5.70
N THR A 544 7.23 33.06 -6.96
CA THR A 544 6.05 33.29 -7.82
C THR A 544 5.31 31.99 -8.11
N LEU A 545 6.03 30.87 -8.24
CA LEU A 545 5.41 29.55 -8.36
C LEU A 545 4.63 29.18 -7.09
N ALA A 546 5.16 29.47 -5.90
CA ALA A 546 4.44 29.20 -4.65
C ALA A 546 3.14 29.98 -4.55
N GLU A 547 3.12 31.24 -5.00
CA GLU A 547 1.92 32.08 -5.06
C GLU A 547 0.90 31.53 -6.08
N ALA A 548 1.37 31.20 -7.29
CA ALA A 548 0.55 30.59 -8.34
C ALA A 548 -0.04 29.23 -7.93
N LEU A 549 0.73 28.39 -7.23
CA LEU A 549 0.24 27.11 -6.71
C LEU A 549 -0.75 27.29 -5.56
N ASP A 550 -0.64 28.34 -4.76
CA ASP A 550 -1.59 28.63 -3.68
C ASP A 550 -2.99 28.94 -4.24
N LEU A 551 -3.08 29.64 -5.38
CA LEU A 551 -4.33 29.85 -6.13
C LEU A 551 -4.97 28.53 -6.59
N LEU A 552 -4.14 27.50 -6.79
CA LEU A 552 -4.54 26.16 -7.24
C LEU A 552 -4.80 25.17 -6.07
N ASP A 553 -4.75 25.63 -4.81
CA ASP A 553 -4.72 24.80 -3.58
C ASP A 553 -3.60 23.72 -3.59
N LEU A 554 -2.54 23.96 -4.38
CA LEU A 554 -1.34 23.15 -4.46
C LEU A 554 -0.27 23.69 -3.51
N ARG A 555 0.36 22.81 -2.74
CA ARG A 555 1.18 23.20 -1.58
C ARG A 555 2.65 22.96 -1.85
N LEU A 556 3.43 24.02 -2.09
CA LEU A 556 4.87 23.92 -2.27
C LEU A 556 5.62 23.98 -0.93
N ALA A 557 6.47 22.98 -0.65
CA ALA A 557 7.35 22.96 0.52
C ALA A 557 8.37 24.11 0.45
N HIS A 558 8.72 24.68 1.60
CA HIS A 558 9.75 25.70 1.70
C HIS A 558 11.11 25.14 1.23
N PRO A 559 11.86 25.83 0.34
CA PRO A 559 13.12 25.31 -0.22
C PRO A 559 14.15 24.88 0.83
N GLU A 560 14.29 25.65 1.91
CA GLU A 560 15.20 25.32 3.03
C GLU A 560 14.75 24.11 3.88
N ALA A 561 13.48 23.69 3.79
CA ALA A 561 12.95 22.51 4.46
C ALA A 561 12.85 21.27 3.55
N ALA A 562 12.95 21.44 2.22
CA ALA A 562 12.86 20.36 1.27
C ALA A 562 13.87 19.24 1.59
N HIS A 563 13.44 17.98 1.66
CA HIS A 563 14.33 16.87 2.02
C HIS A 563 13.88 15.58 1.32
N PRO A 564 14.80 14.68 0.89
CA PRO A 564 14.46 13.43 0.22
C PRO A 564 13.54 12.49 1.02
N LEU A 565 13.50 12.63 2.35
CA LEU A 565 12.56 11.89 3.20
C LEU A 565 11.11 12.21 2.85
N LEU A 566 10.77 13.47 2.57
CA LEU A 566 9.40 13.87 2.24
C LEU A 566 8.92 13.18 0.97
N ALA A 567 9.80 13.03 -0.04
CA ALA A 567 9.51 12.28 -1.26
C ALA A 567 9.19 10.80 -0.96
N LYS A 568 9.98 10.15 -0.08
CA LYS A 568 9.71 8.77 0.36
C LYS A 568 8.37 8.62 1.08
N LEU A 569 7.90 9.67 1.75
CA LEU A 569 6.62 9.69 2.47
C LEU A 569 5.43 10.08 1.58
N GLY A 570 5.66 10.31 0.28
CA GLY A 570 4.64 10.56 -0.73
C GLY A 570 4.51 12.01 -1.19
N ALA A 571 5.44 12.90 -0.84
CA ALA A 571 5.52 14.22 -1.47
C ALA A 571 5.97 14.07 -2.94
N ALA A 572 5.26 14.70 -3.87
CA ALA A 572 5.65 14.71 -5.28
C ALA A 572 6.65 15.84 -5.56
N THR A 573 7.41 15.75 -6.65
CA THR A 573 8.31 16.84 -7.07
C THR A 573 7.56 17.78 -8.02
N ALA A 574 7.59 19.08 -7.75
CA ALA A 574 6.99 20.13 -8.59
C ALA A 574 7.85 20.34 -9.85
N THR A 575 7.62 19.52 -10.87
CA THR A 575 8.12 19.77 -12.24
C THR A 575 6.98 20.33 -13.09
N PRO A 576 7.24 21.15 -14.13
CA PRO A 576 6.16 21.71 -14.97
C PRO A 576 5.22 20.63 -15.54
N ALA A 577 5.78 19.59 -16.17
CA ALA A 577 5.01 18.46 -16.68
C ALA A 577 4.29 17.66 -15.57
N GLY A 578 4.94 17.51 -14.40
CA GLY A 578 4.33 16.83 -13.24
C GLY A 578 3.11 17.57 -12.69
N LEU A 579 3.09 18.90 -12.74
CA LEU A 579 1.95 19.72 -12.31
C LEU A 579 0.81 19.66 -13.31
N LEU A 580 1.08 19.69 -14.62
CA LEU A 580 0.07 19.50 -15.67
C LEU A 580 -0.61 18.12 -15.57
N ALA A 581 0.04 17.13 -14.98
CA ALA A 581 -0.55 15.82 -14.70
C ALA A 581 -1.42 15.78 -13.41
N THR A 582 -1.48 16.85 -12.61
CA THR A 582 -2.23 16.82 -11.35
C THR A 582 -3.74 16.98 -11.55
N PRO A 583 -4.58 16.16 -10.87
CA PRO A 583 -6.03 16.28 -10.96
C PRO A 583 -6.56 17.60 -10.38
N GLU A 584 -5.87 18.17 -9.38
CA GLU A 584 -6.22 19.46 -8.79
C GLU A 584 -6.13 20.60 -9.82
N LEU A 585 -5.07 20.63 -10.63
CA LEU A 585 -4.92 21.64 -11.69
C LEU A 585 -6.00 21.48 -12.76
N ARG A 586 -6.29 20.24 -13.19
CA ARG A 586 -7.38 19.97 -14.14
C ARG A 586 -8.72 20.48 -13.60
N ALA A 587 -9.01 20.26 -12.32
CA ALA A 587 -10.23 20.73 -11.68
C ALA A 587 -10.28 22.27 -11.54
N ALA A 588 -9.13 22.93 -11.37
CA ALA A 588 -9.05 24.40 -11.35
C ALA A 588 -9.37 24.98 -12.72
N VAL A 589 -8.77 24.46 -13.80
CA VAL A 589 -9.04 24.87 -15.19
C VAL A 589 -10.49 24.59 -15.59
N ALA A 590 -11.06 23.44 -15.23
CA ALA A 590 -12.46 23.14 -15.54
C ALA A 590 -13.46 24.15 -14.93
N ARG A 591 -13.07 24.81 -13.83
CA ARG A 591 -13.89 25.83 -13.13
C ARG A 591 -13.47 27.26 -13.45
N SER A 592 -12.43 27.51 -14.26
CA SER A 592 -11.89 28.86 -14.44
C SER A 592 -12.92 29.85 -14.95
N LEU A 593 -13.82 29.43 -15.84
CA LEU A 593 -14.90 30.28 -16.36
C LEU A 593 -15.89 30.66 -15.24
N SER A 594 -16.35 29.69 -14.44
CA SER A 594 -17.22 29.95 -13.29
C SER A 594 -16.56 30.80 -12.20
N VAL A 595 -15.23 30.72 -12.06
CA VAL A 595 -14.46 31.61 -11.18
C VAL A 595 -14.49 33.02 -11.75
N GLY A 596 -14.35 33.18 -13.07
CA GLY A 596 -14.42 34.47 -13.76
C GLY A 596 -15.77 35.18 -13.62
N ASP A 597 -16.87 34.42 -13.59
CA ASP A 597 -18.22 34.96 -13.31
C ASP A 597 -18.31 35.61 -11.92
N GLU A 598 -17.56 35.10 -10.94
CA GLU A 598 -17.51 35.62 -9.57
C GLU A 598 -16.41 36.69 -9.39
N ASP A 599 -15.25 36.47 -10.00
CA ASP A 599 -14.02 37.26 -9.87
C ASP A 599 -13.15 37.12 -11.14
N PHE A 600 -13.31 38.10 -12.04
CA PHE A 600 -12.57 38.17 -13.31
C PHE A 600 -11.04 38.18 -13.10
N ASP A 601 -10.54 38.98 -12.15
CA ASP A 601 -9.11 39.11 -11.90
C ASP A 601 -8.51 37.77 -11.43
N ALA A 602 -9.24 37.01 -10.59
CA ALA A 602 -8.81 35.70 -10.15
C ALA A 602 -8.75 34.66 -11.29
N ALA A 603 -9.65 34.74 -12.27
CA ALA A 603 -9.60 33.88 -13.45
C ALA A 603 -8.43 34.23 -14.38
N VAL A 604 -8.13 35.51 -14.55
CA VAL A 604 -6.95 35.96 -15.31
C VAL A 604 -5.64 35.56 -14.62
N ASP A 605 -5.54 35.70 -13.30
CA ASP A 605 -4.36 35.26 -12.53
C ASP A 605 -4.15 33.74 -12.65
N LEU A 606 -5.24 32.96 -12.62
CA LEU A 606 -5.22 31.52 -12.89
C LEU A 606 -4.75 31.22 -14.32
N ALA A 607 -5.27 31.93 -15.32
CA ALA A 607 -4.87 31.77 -16.71
C ALA A 607 -3.38 32.05 -16.91
N ASP A 608 -2.87 33.15 -16.35
CA ASP A 608 -1.45 33.51 -16.40
C ASP A 608 -0.57 32.43 -15.75
N ALA A 609 -1.00 31.87 -14.62
CA ALA A 609 -0.30 30.77 -13.96
C ALA A 609 -0.25 29.50 -14.84
N VAL A 610 -1.37 29.14 -15.48
CA VAL A 610 -1.47 27.97 -16.36
C VAL A 610 -0.66 28.15 -17.64
N LEU A 611 -0.76 29.30 -18.30
CA LEU A 611 0.03 29.64 -19.50
C LEU A 611 1.54 29.61 -19.19
N GLY A 612 1.93 30.08 -18.00
CA GLY A 612 3.29 29.96 -17.49
C GLY A 612 3.76 28.51 -17.34
N LEU A 613 2.90 27.63 -16.81
CA LEU A 613 3.18 26.19 -16.68
C LEU A 613 3.30 25.50 -18.06
N VAL A 614 2.39 25.80 -18.99
CA VAL A 614 2.39 25.23 -20.35
C VAL A 614 3.66 25.63 -21.10
N LYS A 615 4.04 26.91 -21.00
CA LYS A 615 5.29 27.42 -21.58
C LYS A 615 6.52 26.74 -20.99
N ALA A 616 6.59 26.60 -19.66
CA ALA A 616 7.71 25.95 -19.00
C ALA A 616 7.79 24.43 -19.27
N ALA A 617 6.64 23.77 -19.48
CA ALA A 617 6.59 22.36 -19.83
C ALA A 617 6.89 22.08 -21.31
N GLY A 618 6.75 23.09 -22.20
CA GLY A 618 6.83 22.90 -23.64
C GLY A 618 5.76 21.95 -24.17
N SER A 619 4.59 21.93 -23.54
CA SER A 619 3.49 21.03 -23.87
C SER A 619 2.82 21.42 -25.19
N SER A 620 2.27 20.42 -25.87
CA SER A 620 1.37 20.60 -26.99
C SER A 620 -0.08 20.34 -26.57
N PHE A 621 -1.04 20.81 -27.37
CA PHE A 621 -2.45 20.56 -27.12
C PHE A 621 -2.79 19.05 -27.00
N ALA A 622 -2.12 18.21 -27.80
CA ALA A 622 -2.32 16.77 -27.80
C ALA A 622 -1.94 16.10 -26.46
N ASP A 623 -1.03 16.71 -25.69
CA ASP A 623 -0.63 16.18 -24.39
C ASP A 623 -1.73 16.40 -23.33
N HIS A 624 -2.42 17.54 -23.41
CA HIS A 624 -3.39 18.00 -22.40
C HIS A 624 -4.62 18.70 -23.02
N PRO A 625 -5.51 17.98 -23.74
CA PRO A 625 -6.66 18.59 -24.43
C PRO A 625 -7.65 19.33 -23.52
N TRP A 626 -7.71 18.95 -22.24
CA TRP A 626 -8.56 19.58 -21.22
C TRP A 626 -8.19 21.04 -20.93
N LEU A 627 -7.01 21.52 -21.37
CA LEU A 627 -6.61 22.93 -21.26
C LEU A 627 -7.49 23.86 -22.09
N ALA A 628 -8.22 23.35 -23.10
CA ALA A 628 -9.19 24.13 -23.90
C ALA A 628 -10.27 24.81 -23.05
N ARG A 629 -10.51 24.35 -21.82
CA ARG A 629 -11.49 24.94 -20.90
C ARG A 629 -10.98 26.15 -20.13
N LEU A 630 -9.69 26.47 -20.24
CA LEU A 630 -9.10 27.61 -19.55
C LEU A 630 -9.82 28.88 -20.00
N ALA A 631 -10.29 29.67 -19.05
CA ALA A 631 -10.96 30.93 -19.33
C ALA A 631 -9.90 31.96 -19.72
N LEU A 632 -10.03 32.52 -20.91
CA LEU A 632 -9.18 33.55 -21.46
C LEU A 632 -10.04 34.73 -21.92
N PRO A 633 -9.57 35.98 -21.77
CA PRO A 633 -10.21 37.13 -22.38
C PRO A 633 -10.17 37.05 -23.91
N ASP A 634 -11.31 37.36 -24.52
CA ASP A 634 -11.44 37.65 -25.95
C ASP A 634 -11.05 39.11 -26.29
N ASP A 635 -11.11 39.47 -27.56
CA ASP A 635 -10.82 40.81 -28.08
C ASP A 635 -11.85 41.88 -27.67
N GLU A 636 -13.01 41.47 -27.14
CA GLU A 636 -14.02 42.36 -26.52
C GLU A 636 -13.83 42.53 -25.00
N GLY A 637 -12.95 41.73 -24.38
CA GLY A 637 -12.64 41.72 -22.96
C GLY A 637 -13.58 40.85 -22.11
N GLU A 638 -14.36 39.97 -22.72
CA GLU A 638 -15.18 38.96 -22.05
C GLU A 638 -14.40 37.64 -21.90
N LEU A 639 -14.73 36.82 -20.89
CA LEU A 639 -14.06 35.54 -20.70
C LEU A 639 -14.76 34.45 -21.53
N ALA A 640 -14.01 33.84 -22.44
CA ALA A 640 -14.41 32.64 -23.18
C ALA A 640 -13.47 31.48 -22.89
N ARG A 641 -13.85 30.26 -23.25
CA ARG A 641 -12.93 29.12 -23.12
C ARG A 641 -11.86 29.21 -24.20
N ALA A 642 -10.63 28.82 -23.89
CA ALA A 642 -9.53 28.83 -24.85
C ALA A 642 -9.87 28.08 -26.16
N GLY A 643 -10.62 26.97 -26.08
CA GLY A 643 -11.06 26.21 -27.25
C GLY A 643 -12.14 26.85 -28.12
N GLU A 644 -12.75 27.94 -27.66
CA GLU A 644 -13.76 28.72 -28.38
C GLU A 644 -13.14 29.96 -29.05
N LEU A 645 -11.90 30.29 -28.72
CA LEU A 645 -11.18 31.45 -29.24
C LEU A 645 -10.40 31.12 -30.51
N VAL A 646 -10.38 32.05 -31.44
CA VAL A 646 -9.60 31.98 -32.68
C VAL A 646 -8.32 32.82 -32.55
N LEU A 647 -7.21 32.22 -32.95
CA LEU A 647 -5.92 32.89 -33.02
C LEU A 647 -5.91 33.85 -34.21
N LEU A 648 -5.63 35.12 -33.96
CA LEU A 648 -5.46 36.13 -35.01
C LEU A 648 -4.38 35.72 -36.02
N ASP A 649 -4.58 36.05 -37.31
CA ASP A 649 -3.71 35.67 -38.45
C ASP A 649 -3.53 34.16 -38.69
N SER A 650 -4.30 33.30 -38.03
CA SER A 650 -4.24 31.86 -38.23
C SER A 650 -4.86 31.40 -39.56
N PRO A 651 -4.49 30.20 -40.06
CA PRO A 651 -5.16 29.59 -41.20
C PRO A 651 -6.67 29.46 -41.05
N PHE A 652 -7.21 29.24 -39.85
CA PHE A 652 -8.65 29.19 -39.59
C PHE A 652 -9.29 30.58 -39.61
N ALA A 653 -8.61 31.60 -39.06
CA ALA A 653 -9.08 33.00 -39.08
C ALA A 653 -9.34 33.53 -40.51
N GLN A 654 -8.64 33.00 -41.53
CA GLN A 654 -8.87 33.36 -42.93
C GLN A 654 -10.15 32.74 -43.53
N LEU A 655 -10.69 31.71 -42.89
CA LEU A 655 -11.90 31.01 -43.32
C LEU A 655 -13.12 31.42 -42.49
N ALA A 656 -12.92 31.89 -41.26
CA ALA A 656 -13.99 32.18 -40.33
C ALA A 656 -14.72 33.50 -40.67
N ARG A 657 -16.03 33.55 -40.41
CA ARG A 657 -16.83 34.79 -40.44
C ARG A 657 -16.43 35.65 -39.24
N GLU A 658 -15.93 36.86 -39.52
CA GLU A 658 -15.44 37.80 -38.50
C GLU A 658 -16.52 38.17 -37.46
N GLU A 659 -17.79 38.11 -37.82
CA GLU A 659 -18.92 38.45 -36.94
C GLU A 659 -19.38 37.31 -36.01
N ASP A 660 -18.99 36.07 -36.30
CA ASP A 660 -19.38 34.88 -35.53
C ASP A 660 -18.21 34.28 -34.73
N ALA A 661 -16.96 34.60 -35.10
CA ALA A 661 -15.76 34.08 -34.44
C ALA A 661 -15.26 35.01 -33.32
N ALA A 662 -15.08 34.47 -32.11
CA ALA A 662 -14.43 35.19 -31.01
C ALA A 662 -12.90 35.11 -31.14
N PHE A 663 -12.20 36.25 -31.15
CA PHE A 663 -10.74 36.27 -31.26
C PHE A 663 -10.09 36.37 -29.88
N VAL A 664 -8.91 35.76 -29.72
CA VAL A 664 -8.14 35.92 -28.48
C VAL A 664 -7.63 37.36 -28.31
N ASP A 665 -7.66 37.86 -27.08
CA ASP A 665 -7.13 39.19 -26.73
C ASP A 665 -5.70 39.43 -27.27
N GLU A 666 -5.47 40.61 -27.85
CA GLU A 666 -4.18 40.98 -28.45
C GLU A 666 -3.05 41.06 -27.41
N GLU A 667 -3.32 41.49 -26.17
CA GLU A 667 -2.29 41.59 -25.12
C GLU A 667 -1.80 40.19 -24.68
N LEU A 668 -2.72 39.21 -24.59
CA LEU A 668 -2.36 37.80 -24.37
C LEU A 668 -1.50 37.24 -25.51
N LEU A 669 -1.88 37.52 -26.76
CA LEU A 669 -1.13 37.08 -27.93
C LEU A 669 0.29 37.66 -27.95
N GLU A 670 0.45 38.96 -27.65
CA GLU A 670 1.76 39.59 -27.55
C GLU A 670 2.62 39.01 -26.42
N ARG A 671 2.01 38.71 -25.27
CA ARG A 671 2.72 38.25 -24.07
C ARG A 671 3.14 36.78 -24.13
N TRP A 672 2.24 35.90 -24.55
CA TRP A 672 2.43 34.44 -24.50
C TRP A 672 2.83 33.84 -25.85
N GLY A 673 2.46 34.50 -26.95
CA GLY A 673 2.73 34.05 -28.30
C GLY A 673 1.80 32.95 -28.80
N PRO A 674 1.75 32.73 -30.12
CA PRO A 674 0.80 31.81 -30.75
C PRO A 674 1.01 30.35 -30.34
N GLU A 675 2.25 29.91 -30.12
CA GLU A 675 2.56 28.52 -29.76
C GLU A 675 1.95 28.10 -28.41
N VAL A 676 1.98 28.98 -27.40
CA VAL A 676 1.45 28.69 -26.07
C VAL A 676 -0.09 28.72 -26.08
N LEU A 677 -0.68 29.68 -26.81
CA LEU A 677 -2.13 29.79 -26.95
C LEU A 677 -2.71 28.61 -27.71
N SER A 678 -2.07 28.17 -28.80
CA SER A 678 -2.47 26.93 -29.48
C SER A 678 -2.27 25.68 -28.60
N ALA A 679 -1.28 25.66 -27.70
CA ALA A 679 -1.08 24.54 -26.78
C ALA A 679 -2.19 24.43 -25.70
N VAL A 680 -2.87 25.53 -25.35
CA VAL A 680 -4.05 25.51 -24.48
C VAL A 680 -5.36 25.33 -25.24
N GLY A 681 -5.34 25.23 -26.58
CA GLY A 681 -6.52 24.91 -27.39
C GLY A 681 -7.09 26.06 -28.22
N VAL A 682 -6.46 27.25 -28.22
CA VAL A 682 -6.89 28.36 -29.09
C VAL A 682 -6.77 27.94 -30.56
N LEU A 683 -7.88 28.11 -31.30
CA LEU A 683 -8.07 27.60 -32.66
C LEU A 683 -7.09 28.26 -33.63
N SER A 684 -6.31 27.44 -34.32
CA SER A 684 -5.36 27.89 -35.36
C SER A 684 -5.63 27.24 -36.73
N ASP A 685 -6.25 26.07 -36.75
CA ASP A 685 -6.76 25.36 -37.93
C ASP A 685 -8.03 24.59 -37.50
N PHE A 686 -8.70 23.90 -38.42
CA PHE A 686 -9.83 23.02 -38.06
C PHE A 686 -9.43 22.02 -36.97
N VAL A 687 -10.32 21.78 -36.01
CA VAL A 687 -10.13 20.79 -34.95
C VAL A 687 -10.79 19.48 -35.34
N LEU A 688 -9.97 18.42 -35.40
CA LEU A 688 -10.45 17.05 -35.57
C LEU A 688 -10.62 16.39 -34.20
N VAL A 689 -11.87 16.17 -33.82
CA VAL A 689 -12.26 15.44 -32.61
C VAL A 689 -12.30 13.94 -32.93
N ARG A 690 -11.72 13.14 -32.04
CA ARG A 690 -11.73 11.67 -32.12
C ARG A 690 -12.28 11.10 -30.82
N ALA A 691 -13.35 10.33 -30.90
CA ALA A 691 -13.94 9.63 -29.77
C ALA A 691 -14.12 8.14 -30.09
N GLU A 692 -13.91 7.26 -29.13
CA GLU A 692 -14.07 5.80 -29.27
C GLU A 692 -15.22 5.32 -28.39
N ASP A 693 -15.90 4.25 -28.80
CA ASP A 693 -17.04 3.65 -28.09
C ASP A 693 -18.14 4.67 -27.69
N VAL A 694 -18.56 5.49 -28.66
CA VAL A 694 -19.55 6.56 -28.47
C VAL A 694 -20.97 5.98 -28.54
N VAL A 695 -21.73 6.12 -27.45
CA VAL A 695 -23.16 5.80 -27.44
C VAL A 695 -23.90 6.88 -28.23
N LEU A 696 -24.61 6.47 -29.28
CA LEU A 696 -25.38 7.37 -30.14
C LEU A 696 -26.77 7.59 -29.53
N ASP A 697 -26.86 8.54 -28.61
CA ASP A 697 -28.08 8.94 -27.92
C ASP A 697 -28.23 10.47 -27.99
N PRO A 698 -29.20 11.01 -28.75
CA PRO A 698 -29.37 12.45 -28.92
C PRO A 698 -29.70 13.16 -27.59
N ASP A 699 -30.30 12.45 -26.63
CA ASP A 699 -30.66 12.98 -25.31
C ASP A 699 -29.50 12.94 -24.28
N ASP A 700 -28.38 12.27 -24.60
CA ASP A 700 -27.28 12.03 -23.64
C ASP A 700 -25.89 12.24 -24.27
N LEU A 701 -25.78 13.28 -25.09
CA LEU A 701 -24.51 13.71 -25.69
C LEU A 701 -23.52 14.30 -24.67
N GLU A 702 -23.97 14.60 -23.44
CA GLU A 702 -23.11 14.97 -22.30
C GLU A 702 -22.04 13.90 -21.99
N ARG A 703 -22.21 12.65 -22.45
CA ARG A 703 -21.18 11.59 -22.34
C ARG A 703 -19.91 11.85 -23.13
N LEU A 704 -19.98 12.74 -24.12
CA LEU A 704 -18.84 13.21 -24.89
C LEU A 704 -18.05 14.29 -24.14
N ASP A 705 -18.56 14.76 -22.99
CA ASP A 705 -17.87 15.72 -22.11
C ASP A 705 -16.52 15.16 -21.64
N PRO A 706 -15.40 15.84 -21.94
CA PRO A 706 -14.06 15.43 -21.53
C PRO A 706 -13.82 15.55 -20.01
N THR A 707 -14.81 16.01 -19.26
CA THR A 707 -14.84 16.07 -17.80
C THR A 707 -15.90 15.16 -17.17
N ALA A 708 -16.69 14.46 -17.99
CA ALA A 708 -17.58 13.41 -17.50
C ALA A 708 -16.76 12.41 -16.66
N PRO A 709 -17.24 12.03 -15.46
CA PRO A 709 -16.53 11.06 -14.65
C PRO A 709 -16.39 9.75 -15.44
N ALA A 710 -15.30 9.02 -15.24
CA ALA A 710 -14.94 7.86 -16.08
C ALA A 710 -16.02 6.76 -16.12
N ASP A 711 -16.96 6.74 -15.18
CA ASP A 711 -18.13 5.86 -15.17
C ASP A 711 -19.29 6.35 -16.07
N ARG A 712 -19.21 7.57 -16.58
CA ARG A 712 -20.19 8.21 -17.47
C ARG A 712 -19.63 8.64 -18.83
N ALA A 713 -18.33 8.83 -18.97
CA ALA A 713 -17.68 9.15 -20.24
C ALA A 713 -17.79 8.01 -21.26
N ALA A 714 -17.98 8.34 -22.54
CA ALA A 714 -17.87 7.39 -23.64
C ALA A 714 -16.52 6.65 -23.61
N GLY A 715 -16.49 5.33 -23.82
CA GLY A 715 -15.26 4.52 -23.76
C GLY A 715 -14.58 4.38 -22.39
N GLY A 716 -15.18 4.88 -21.29
CA GLY A 716 -14.62 4.75 -19.92
C GLY A 716 -13.43 5.66 -19.62
N ALA A 717 -13.07 6.56 -20.54
CA ALA A 717 -12.10 7.63 -20.36
C ALA A 717 -12.63 8.87 -21.09
N PRO A 718 -12.39 10.10 -20.59
CA PRO A 718 -12.90 11.28 -21.26
C PRO A 718 -12.28 11.40 -22.65
N THR A 719 -13.10 11.39 -23.69
CA THR A 719 -12.68 11.31 -25.10
C THR A 719 -12.12 12.62 -25.65
N GLY A 720 -11.97 13.65 -24.82
CA GLY A 720 -11.23 14.86 -25.16
C GLY A 720 -11.87 15.65 -26.30
N LEU A 721 -12.85 16.52 -26.02
CA LEU A 721 -13.05 17.86 -26.63
C LEU A 721 -14.48 18.43 -26.55
N LEU A 722 -15.49 17.70 -26.08
CA LEU A 722 -16.89 18.13 -26.27
C LEU A 722 -17.56 18.61 -24.98
N ASP A 723 -17.33 19.85 -24.56
CA ASP A 723 -18.20 20.53 -23.58
C ASP A 723 -19.58 20.85 -24.18
N GLU A 724 -19.61 21.11 -25.48
CA GLU A 724 -20.81 21.24 -26.31
C GLU A 724 -20.64 20.32 -27.52
N ALA A 725 -21.72 19.63 -27.88
CA ALA A 725 -21.74 18.80 -29.07
C ALA A 725 -21.47 19.71 -30.29
N PRO A 726 -20.66 19.26 -31.28
CA PRO A 726 -20.52 19.97 -32.54
C PRO A 726 -21.90 20.27 -33.14
N ASP A 727 -22.02 21.40 -33.84
CA ASP A 727 -23.29 21.88 -34.38
C ASP A 727 -24.04 20.80 -35.18
N GLY A 728 -25.31 20.55 -34.85
CA GLY A 728 -26.11 19.49 -35.51
C GLY A 728 -25.68 18.04 -35.22
N LEU A 729 -24.78 17.76 -34.26
CA LEU A 729 -24.43 16.37 -33.91
C LEU A 729 -25.64 15.61 -33.32
N ALA A 730 -26.52 16.29 -32.59
CA ALA A 730 -27.77 15.71 -32.10
C ALA A 730 -28.68 15.31 -33.27
N ASP A 731 -28.84 16.20 -34.25
CA ASP A 731 -29.64 15.95 -35.45
C ASP A 731 -29.06 14.79 -36.26
N TRP A 732 -27.73 14.71 -36.43
CA TRP A 732 -27.08 13.55 -37.05
C TRP A 732 -27.37 12.24 -36.30
N CYS A 733 -27.32 12.27 -34.96
CA CYS A 733 -27.67 11.10 -34.14
C CYS A 733 -29.14 10.70 -34.33
N GLU A 734 -30.07 11.66 -34.42
CA GLU A 734 -31.49 11.40 -34.70
C GLU A 734 -31.68 10.75 -36.08
N ASP A 735 -31.08 11.32 -37.13
CA ASP A 735 -31.14 10.81 -38.50
C ASP A 735 -30.56 9.39 -38.60
N VAL A 736 -29.45 9.14 -37.90
CA VAL A 736 -28.85 7.81 -37.79
C VAL A 736 -29.80 6.82 -37.13
N LEU A 737 -30.45 7.20 -36.03
CA LEU A 737 -31.40 6.32 -35.33
C LEU A 737 -32.63 6.05 -36.20
N GLU A 738 -33.12 7.04 -36.94
CA GLU A 738 -34.21 6.85 -37.90
C GLU A 738 -33.82 5.84 -38.99
N LEU A 739 -32.62 5.98 -39.58
CA LEU A 739 -32.09 5.04 -40.58
C LEU A 739 -32.02 3.60 -40.04
N LEU A 740 -31.53 3.44 -38.80
CA LEU A 740 -31.41 2.12 -38.17
C LEU A 740 -32.77 1.50 -37.79
N HIS A 741 -33.76 2.32 -37.43
CA HIS A 741 -35.13 1.86 -37.20
C HIS A 741 -35.84 1.49 -38.50
N ALA A 742 -35.62 2.21 -39.59
CA ALA A 742 -36.23 1.91 -40.89
C ALA A 742 -35.88 0.49 -41.39
N ASP A 743 -34.68 0.00 -41.08
CA ASP A 743 -34.21 -1.35 -41.41
C ASP A 743 -34.72 -2.46 -40.47
N ARG A 744 -35.43 -2.12 -39.36
CA ARG A 744 -35.83 -3.09 -38.33
C ARG A 744 -37.28 -2.95 -37.88
N ALA A 745 -37.99 -4.07 -37.80
CA ALA A 745 -39.40 -4.11 -37.38
C ALA A 745 -39.63 -3.86 -35.87
N ASP A 746 -38.57 -3.82 -35.06
CA ASP A 746 -38.62 -3.68 -33.60
C ASP A 746 -37.80 -2.46 -33.13
N ASP A 747 -38.28 -1.79 -32.08
CA ASP A 747 -37.62 -0.68 -31.38
C ASP A 747 -36.27 -1.14 -30.79
N LEU A 748 -35.18 -0.39 -31.02
CA LEU A 748 -33.79 -0.80 -30.74
C LEU A 748 -33.54 -1.10 -29.25
N GLY A 749 -34.38 -0.61 -28.32
CA GLY A 749 -34.40 -0.98 -26.90
C GLY A 749 -33.21 -0.49 -26.06
N VAL A 750 -32.03 -0.31 -26.66
CA VAL A 750 -30.84 0.37 -26.15
C VAL A 750 -30.15 1.11 -27.31
N PRO A 751 -29.54 2.30 -27.06
CA PRO A 751 -28.88 3.06 -28.12
C PRO A 751 -27.67 2.32 -28.71
N PRO A 752 -27.40 2.45 -30.02
CA PRO A 752 -26.26 1.83 -30.68
C PRO A 752 -24.93 2.55 -30.34
N VAL A 753 -23.79 1.91 -30.61
CA VAL A 753 -22.47 2.43 -30.22
C VAL A 753 -21.55 2.56 -31.42
N ALA A 754 -21.09 3.77 -31.73
CA ALA A 754 -20.04 4.02 -32.72
C ALA A 754 -18.67 3.62 -32.15
N GLY A 755 -17.97 2.70 -32.83
CA GLY A 755 -16.66 2.22 -32.38
C GLY A 755 -15.59 3.32 -32.43
N GLU A 756 -15.63 4.16 -33.45
CA GLU A 756 -14.78 5.35 -33.58
C GLU A 756 -15.57 6.44 -34.32
N LEU A 757 -15.60 7.64 -33.74
CA LEU A 757 -16.24 8.83 -34.28
C LEU A 757 -15.17 9.90 -34.54
N LEU A 758 -15.07 10.32 -35.80
CA LEU A 758 -14.20 11.42 -36.25
C LEU A 758 -15.08 12.60 -36.68
N VAL A 759 -14.87 13.76 -36.04
CA VAL A 759 -15.69 14.96 -36.28
C VAL A 759 -14.80 16.16 -36.49
N VAL A 760 -15.05 16.92 -37.56
CA VAL A 760 -14.52 18.28 -37.70
C VAL A 760 -15.46 19.27 -37.03
N ARG A 761 -14.95 20.06 -36.09
CA ARG A 761 -15.69 21.09 -35.38
C ARG A 761 -15.74 22.43 -36.13
N ASP A 762 -16.68 23.27 -35.69
CA ASP A 762 -16.78 24.70 -35.99
C ASP A 762 -16.86 25.00 -37.52
N LEU A 763 -17.57 24.12 -38.25
CA LEU A 763 -17.83 24.26 -39.70
C LEU A 763 -18.82 25.39 -40.00
N ASP A 764 -19.71 25.66 -39.04
CA ASP A 764 -20.69 26.74 -39.05
C ASP A 764 -20.03 28.12 -39.03
N LEU A 765 -18.81 28.24 -38.49
CA LEU A 765 -18.04 29.49 -38.50
C LEU A 765 -17.44 29.83 -39.87
N VAL A 766 -17.43 28.92 -40.85
CA VAL A 766 -16.80 29.14 -42.17
C VAL A 766 -17.61 30.14 -42.99
N ASP A 767 -16.96 31.16 -43.52
CA ASP A 767 -17.54 32.16 -44.42
C ASP A 767 -18.04 31.53 -45.73
N ASP A 768 -19.20 32.00 -46.21
CA ASP A 768 -19.86 31.47 -47.40
C ASP A 768 -18.97 31.56 -48.66
N GLU A 769 -18.12 32.59 -48.75
CA GLU A 769 -17.18 32.77 -49.86
C GLU A 769 -15.91 31.91 -49.71
N ALA A 770 -15.63 31.40 -48.50
CA ALA A 770 -14.43 30.63 -48.17
C ALA A 770 -14.58 29.11 -48.34
N TRP A 771 -15.80 28.60 -48.58
CA TRP A 771 -16.06 27.16 -48.78
C TRP A 771 -15.18 26.46 -49.82
N PRO A 772 -14.82 27.05 -50.97
CA PRO A 772 -13.89 26.42 -51.90
C PRO A 772 -12.52 26.12 -51.30
N GLU A 773 -12.01 27.01 -50.43
CA GLU A 773 -10.74 26.80 -49.71
C GLU A 773 -10.92 25.82 -48.56
N ALA A 774 -12.01 25.95 -47.78
CA ALA A 774 -12.34 25.02 -46.69
C ALA A 774 -12.45 23.57 -47.19
N LEU A 775 -13.22 23.31 -48.25
CA LEU A 775 -13.35 21.98 -48.87
C LEU A 775 -12.02 21.45 -49.40
N ALA A 776 -11.15 22.32 -49.94
CA ALA A 776 -9.83 21.90 -50.40
C ALA A 776 -8.90 21.48 -49.25
N ARG A 777 -9.08 22.05 -48.05
CA ARG A 777 -8.39 21.61 -46.82
C ARG A 777 -9.00 20.33 -46.26
N LEU A 778 -10.33 20.25 -46.16
CA LEU A 778 -11.06 19.05 -45.71
C LEU A 778 -10.78 17.82 -46.59
N ALA A 779 -10.51 18.01 -47.88
CA ALA A 779 -10.17 16.92 -48.79
C ALA A 779 -8.77 16.31 -48.58
N ARG A 780 -7.96 16.85 -47.67
CA ARG A 780 -6.59 16.38 -47.37
C ARG A 780 -6.50 15.79 -45.95
N PRO A 781 -5.59 14.83 -45.70
CA PRO A 781 -5.32 14.38 -44.34
C PRO A 781 -4.85 15.53 -43.44
N PRO A 782 -5.23 15.56 -42.15
CA PRO A 782 -5.97 14.52 -41.43
C PRO A 782 -7.51 14.59 -41.56
N TYR A 783 -8.07 15.69 -42.05
CA TYR A 783 -9.52 15.93 -42.07
C TYR A 783 -10.30 15.04 -43.03
N ARG A 784 -9.65 14.62 -44.13
CA ARG A 784 -10.27 13.78 -45.17
C ARG A 784 -10.98 12.57 -44.58
N ASP A 785 -10.39 11.93 -43.57
CA ASP A 785 -10.90 10.70 -43.00
C ASP A 785 -12.24 10.91 -42.29
N ALA A 786 -12.49 12.10 -41.71
CA ALA A 786 -13.77 12.46 -41.11
C ALA A 786 -14.90 12.66 -42.13
N VAL A 787 -14.57 12.86 -43.41
CA VAL A 787 -15.56 13.00 -44.49
C VAL A 787 -15.79 11.68 -45.22
N VAL A 788 -14.73 10.95 -45.55
CA VAL A 788 -14.86 9.79 -46.48
C VAL A 788 -14.94 8.43 -45.80
N THR A 789 -14.64 8.34 -44.50
CA THR A 789 -14.61 7.07 -43.78
C THR A 789 -15.94 6.84 -43.07
N PRO A 790 -16.69 5.77 -43.40
CA PRO A 790 -17.93 5.44 -42.70
C PRO A 790 -17.70 5.18 -41.20
N VAL A 791 -18.68 5.55 -40.39
CA VAL A 791 -18.68 5.30 -38.94
C VAL A 791 -19.21 3.90 -38.69
N ARG A 792 -18.37 3.02 -38.14
CA ARG A 792 -18.76 1.66 -37.82
C ARG A 792 -19.50 1.60 -36.49
N VAL A 793 -20.75 1.15 -36.52
CA VAL A 793 -21.67 1.14 -35.39
C VAL A 793 -22.02 -0.29 -34.96
N LEU A 794 -21.88 -0.57 -33.66
CA LEU A 794 -22.32 -1.78 -32.98
C LEU A 794 -23.80 -1.65 -32.58
N LEU A 795 -24.60 -2.59 -33.04
CA LEU A 795 -26.04 -2.66 -32.77
C LEU A 795 -26.33 -3.48 -31.50
N PRO A 796 -27.51 -3.31 -30.88
CA PRO A 796 -27.92 -4.03 -29.66
C PRO A 796 -27.90 -5.57 -29.75
N ASP A 797 -28.01 -6.11 -30.96
CA ASP A 797 -27.97 -7.54 -31.24
C ASP A 797 -26.55 -8.11 -31.40
N GLY A 798 -25.52 -7.25 -31.29
CA GLY A 798 -24.11 -7.60 -31.44
C GLY A 798 -23.60 -7.59 -32.88
N SER A 799 -24.42 -7.19 -33.86
CA SER A 799 -24.00 -7.00 -35.26
C SER A 799 -23.40 -5.61 -35.47
N TYR A 800 -22.70 -5.42 -36.60
CA TYR A 800 -22.14 -4.12 -36.98
C TYR A 800 -22.78 -3.63 -38.27
N THR A 801 -22.97 -2.32 -38.38
CA THR A 801 -23.35 -1.62 -39.60
C THR A 801 -22.49 -0.37 -39.79
N ASP A 802 -22.33 0.07 -41.03
CA ASP A 802 -21.56 1.27 -41.36
C ASP A 802 -22.53 2.41 -41.67
N LEU A 803 -22.27 3.59 -41.09
CA LEU A 803 -23.10 4.78 -41.23
C LEU A 803 -22.33 5.94 -41.86
N PRO A 804 -23.04 6.91 -42.48
CA PRO A 804 -22.41 8.14 -42.95
C PRO A 804 -21.72 8.89 -41.80
N PRO A 805 -20.48 9.39 -42.01
CA PRO A 805 -19.81 10.16 -40.98
C PRO A 805 -20.45 11.53 -40.81
N TYR A 806 -20.46 12.02 -39.57
CA TYR A 806 -21.09 13.29 -39.18
C TYR A 806 -20.65 14.46 -40.07
N THR A 807 -19.34 14.63 -40.34
CA THR A 807 -18.86 15.77 -41.13
C THR A 807 -19.36 15.69 -42.58
N ALA A 808 -19.53 14.50 -43.15
CA ALA A 808 -20.10 14.36 -44.49
C ALA A 808 -21.60 14.64 -44.50
N TRP A 809 -22.33 14.19 -43.46
CA TRP A 809 -23.74 14.52 -43.26
C TRP A 809 -23.96 16.03 -43.14
N TRP A 810 -23.17 16.72 -42.31
CA TRP A 810 -23.29 18.17 -42.14
C TRP A 810 -23.04 18.88 -43.48
N LEU A 811 -21.95 18.54 -44.18
CA LEU A 811 -21.62 19.19 -45.46
C LEU A 811 -22.63 18.88 -46.58
N ARG A 812 -23.34 17.74 -46.52
CA ARG A 812 -24.31 17.31 -47.52
C ARG A 812 -25.52 18.24 -47.61
N ASP A 813 -25.99 18.72 -46.47
CA ASP A 813 -27.23 19.51 -46.34
C ASP A 813 -26.97 21.02 -46.17
N HIS A 814 -25.72 21.46 -46.34
CA HIS A 814 -25.31 22.86 -46.29
C HIS A 814 -24.86 23.37 -47.68
N PRO A 815 -25.05 24.67 -48.00
CA PRO A 815 -24.77 25.24 -49.32
C PRO A 815 -23.25 25.44 -49.62
N VAL A 816 -22.46 24.38 -49.50
CA VAL A 816 -20.99 24.43 -49.54
C VAL A 816 -20.40 24.31 -50.96
N LEU A 817 -21.19 23.90 -51.96
CA LEU A 817 -20.74 23.75 -53.36
C LEU A 817 -21.39 24.81 -54.26
N ASP A 818 -20.65 25.90 -54.51
CA ASP A 818 -21.12 27.07 -55.28
C ASP A 818 -22.45 27.64 -54.73
N GLY A 819 -22.61 27.68 -53.40
CA GLY A 819 -23.83 28.16 -52.73
C GLY A 819 -25.03 27.22 -52.85
N ARG A 820 -24.79 25.94 -53.16
CA ARG A 820 -25.81 24.89 -53.26
C ARG A 820 -25.44 23.69 -52.40
N GLU A 821 -26.48 23.00 -51.94
CA GLU A 821 -26.35 21.74 -51.23
C GLU A 821 -25.72 20.68 -52.16
N PRO A 822 -24.70 19.94 -51.70
CA PRO A 822 -24.15 18.81 -52.43
C PRO A 822 -25.18 17.72 -52.75
N ALA A 823 -26.12 17.46 -51.84
CA ALA A 823 -27.24 16.56 -52.07
C ALA A 823 -28.07 17.03 -53.29
N GLY A 824 -28.29 16.14 -54.26
CA GLY A 824 -29.04 16.45 -55.48
C GLY A 824 -28.21 17.02 -56.64
N LEU A 825 -26.90 17.18 -56.45
CA LEU A 825 -25.96 17.44 -57.55
C LEU A 825 -25.37 16.14 -58.09
N ARG A 826 -24.96 16.13 -59.35
CA ARG A 826 -24.11 15.10 -59.94
C ARG A 826 -22.72 15.62 -60.26
N ALA A 827 -21.73 14.74 -60.22
CA ALA A 827 -20.36 15.08 -60.60
C ALA A 827 -20.29 15.47 -62.09
N ALA A 828 -19.65 16.61 -62.39
CA ALA A 828 -19.39 17.00 -63.76
C ALA A 828 -18.48 15.97 -64.46
N GLY A 829 -18.95 15.40 -65.57
CA GLY A 829 -18.24 14.32 -66.28
C GLY A 829 -18.43 12.92 -65.69
N GLY A 830 -19.31 12.75 -64.70
CA GLY A 830 -19.70 11.45 -64.12
C GLY A 830 -20.57 10.60 -65.05
N ASP A 831 -21.32 9.65 -64.47
CA ASP A 831 -22.11 8.68 -65.23
C ASP A 831 -23.15 9.34 -66.15
N TRP A 832 -23.09 8.98 -67.43
CA TRP A 832 -23.97 9.51 -68.48
C TRP A 832 -25.44 9.11 -68.27
N LEU A 833 -25.72 8.04 -67.49
CA LEU A 833 -27.09 7.62 -67.20
C LEU A 833 -27.84 8.64 -66.33
N LEU A 834 -27.14 9.37 -65.46
CA LEU A 834 -27.73 10.37 -64.55
C LEU A 834 -27.90 11.75 -65.19
N ARG A 835 -27.39 11.93 -66.41
CA ARG A 835 -27.44 13.21 -67.12
C ARG A 835 -28.88 13.55 -67.52
N GLY A 836 -29.32 14.75 -67.16
CA GLY A 836 -30.69 15.23 -67.41
C GLY A 836 -31.66 14.94 -66.27
N LEU A 837 -31.20 14.21 -65.23
CA LEU A 837 -31.93 13.96 -63.99
C LEU A 837 -31.44 14.88 -62.84
N TYR A 838 -30.15 15.22 -62.84
CA TYR A 838 -29.49 16.03 -61.80
C TYR A 838 -28.64 17.16 -62.40
N ASP A 839 -28.47 18.24 -61.62
CA ASP A 839 -27.63 19.40 -61.93
C ASP A 839 -26.13 19.11 -61.72
N GLU A 840 -25.24 19.79 -62.46
CA GLU A 840 -23.80 19.54 -62.36
C GLU A 840 -23.11 20.33 -61.23
N ALA A 841 -22.33 19.63 -60.42
CA ALA A 841 -21.30 20.18 -59.55
C ALA A 841 -19.96 20.26 -60.30
N ARG A 842 -19.39 21.48 -60.41
CA ARG A 842 -18.10 21.71 -61.08
C ARG A 842 -17.04 22.03 -60.05
N THR A 843 -16.24 21.04 -59.70
CA THR A 843 -15.26 21.14 -58.63
C THR A 843 -13.98 20.38 -58.97
N THR A 844 -12.93 20.62 -58.20
CA THR A 844 -11.63 19.94 -58.31
C THR A 844 -11.48 18.78 -57.34
N LEU A 845 -12.49 18.55 -56.49
CA LEU A 845 -12.56 17.45 -55.54
C LEU A 845 -12.69 16.10 -56.26
N ASP A 846 -12.14 15.05 -55.67
CA ASP A 846 -12.19 13.71 -56.24
C ASP A 846 -13.54 13.01 -56.05
N GLU A 847 -13.77 11.96 -56.84
CA GLU A 847 -15.05 11.23 -56.88
C GLU A 847 -15.45 10.63 -55.53
N GLN A 848 -14.49 10.14 -54.73
CA GLN A 848 -14.77 9.55 -53.42
C GLN A 848 -15.25 10.61 -52.43
N PHE A 849 -14.58 11.77 -52.40
CA PHE A 849 -14.98 12.89 -51.54
C PHE A 849 -16.35 13.44 -51.94
N LEU A 850 -16.61 13.59 -53.25
CA LEU A 850 -17.90 14.03 -53.76
C LEU A 850 -19.03 13.06 -53.42
N HIS A 851 -18.80 11.76 -53.57
CA HIS A 851 -19.78 10.74 -53.20
C HIS A 851 -20.11 10.80 -51.70
N ALA A 852 -19.10 11.00 -50.83
CA ALA A 852 -19.33 11.15 -49.39
C ALA A 852 -20.22 12.36 -49.05
N LEU A 853 -20.08 13.48 -49.78
CA LEU A 853 -20.94 14.66 -49.64
C LEU A 853 -22.38 14.44 -50.17
N GLY A 854 -22.71 13.28 -50.74
CA GLY A 854 -24.01 13.04 -51.38
C GLY A 854 -24.10 13.49 -52.85
N VAL A 855 -22.99 13.86 -53.49
CA VAL A 855 -22.97 14.14 -54.93
C VAL A 855 -23.05 12.84 -55.72
N ARG A 856 -23.99 12.75 -56.67
CA ARG A 856 -24.21 11.57 -57.49
C ARG A 856 -23.08 11.36 -58.50
N THR A 857 -22.30 10.30 -58.34
CA THR A 857 -21.14 9.97 -59.18
C THR A 857 -21.47 8.94 -60.25
N THR A 858 -22.01 7.79 -59.84
CA THR A 858 -22.43 6.69 -60.72
C THR A 858 -23.82 6.18 -60.38
N LEU A 859 -24.53 5.64 -61.38
CA LEU A 859 -25.86 5.05 -61.15
C LEU A 859 -25.78 3.86 -60.18
N ALA A 860 -24.73 3.03 -60.27
CA ALA A 860 -24.54 1.90 -59.38
C ALA A 860 -24.34 2.32 -57.91
N ALA A 861 -23.60 3.43 -57.67
CA ALA A 861 -23.43 3.97 -56.33
C ALA A 861 -24.76 4.50 -55.77
N LEU A 862 -25.53 5.26 -56.57
CA LEU A 862 -26.86 5.73 -56.18
C LEU A 862 -27.80 4.57 -55.85
N LEU A 863 -27.87 3.53 -56.68
CA LEU A 863 -28.75 2.38 -56.42
C LEU A 863 -28.31 1.52 -55.21
N ALA A 864 -27.08 1.68 -54.73
CA ALA A 864 -26.59 1.03 -53.52
C ALA A 864 -26.87 1.84 -52.24
N GLU A 865 -27.24 3.12 -52.37
CA GLU A 865 -27.62 3.96 -51.23
C GLU A 865 -29.04 3.60 -50.75
N PRO A 866 -29.29 3.66 -49.42
CA PRO A 866 -30.66 3.64 -48.89
C PRO A 866 -31.52 4.71 -49.59
N HIS A 867 -32.75 4.39 -49.96
CA HIS A 867 -33.66 5.25 -50.75
C HIS A 867 -33.17 5.69 -52.14
N GLY A 868 -32.00 5.24 -52.61
CA GLY A 868 -31.47 5.69 -53.91
C GLY A 868 -32.31 5.26 -55.12
N CYS A 869 -33.03 4.14 -55.01
CA CYS A 869 -34.01 3.72 -56.03
C CYS A 869 -35.21 4.68 -56.08
N GLU A 870 -35.73 5.07 -54.93
CA GLU A 870 -36.87 5.99 -54.80
C GLU A 870 -36.51 7.37 -55.34
N GLU A 871 -35.37 7.92 -54.92
CA GLU A 871 -34.85 9.19 -55.43
C GLU A 871 -34.71 9.16 -56.96
N LEU A 872 -34.10 8.09 -57.50
CA LEU A 872 -33.94 7.97 -58.95
C LEU A 872 -35.28 7.92 -59.67
N LEU A 873 -36.27 7.20 -59.13
CA LEU A 873 -37.61 7.08 -59.71
C LEU A 873 -38.38 8.41 -59.63
N ASP A 874 -38.25 9.16 -58.55
CA ASP A 874 -38.81 10.51 -58.41
C ASP A 874 -38.21 11.46 -59.47
N HIS A 875 -36.90 11.47 -59.61
CA HIS A 875 -36.23 12.24 -60.66
C HIS A 875 -36.61 11.73 -62.06
N LEU A 876 -36.78 10.43 -62.26
CA LEU A 876 -37.17 9.85 -63.55
C LEU A 876 -38.62 10.21 -63.92
N THR A 877 -39.51 10.34 -62.94
CA THR A 877 -40.92 10.71 -63.12
C THR A 877 -41.16 12.22 -63.11
N HIS A 878 -40.15 13.02 -62.79
CA HIS A 878 -40.24 14.48 -62.88
C HIS A 878 -40.46 14.95 -64.34
N PRO A 879 -41.43 15.85 -64.63
CA PRO A 879 -41.75 16.27 -66.00
C PRO A 879 -40.58 16.91 -66.76
N ASP A 880 -39.72 17.65 -66.05
CA ASP A 880 -38.58 18.39 -66.63
C ASP A 880 -37.36 17.50 -66.93
N SER A 881 -37.41 16.22 -66.54
CA SER A 881 -36.31 15.29 -66.76
C SER A 881 -36.17 14.91 -68.24
N GLU A 882 -34.98 15.09 -68.79
CA GLU A 882 -34.64 14.77 -70.18
C GLU A 882 -33.84 13.46 -70.26
N VAL A 883 -34.51 12.37 -70.64
CA VAL A 883 -33.90 11.03 -70.74
C VAL A 883 -34.05 10.48 -72.14
N THR A 884 -32.96 9.95 -72.70
CA THR A 884 -32.96 9.28 -74.01
C THR A 884 -33.38 7.81 -73.88
N HIS A 885 -33.86 7.19 -74.96
CA HIS A 885 -34.17 5.75 -74.98
C HIS A 885 -33.02 4.89 -74.43
N ARG A 886 -31.77 5.13 -74.87
CA ARG A 886 -30.62 4.33 -74.42
C ARG A 886 -30.34 4.51 -72.92
N GLN A 887 -30.51 5.73 -72.40
CA GLN A 887 -30.40 5.98 -70.94
C GLN A 887 -31.52 5.26 -70.21
N LEU A 888 -32.77 5.41 -70.66
CA LEU A 888 -33.94 4.78 -70.04
C LEU A 888 -33.81 3.25 -69.97
N HIS A 889 -33.35 2.62 -71.06
CA HIS A 889 -33.05 1.18 -71.08
C HIS A 889 -31.96 0.82 -70.06
N GLY A 890 -30.89 1.62 -69.97
CA GLY A 890 -29.79 1.40 -69.02
C GLY A 890 -30.26 1.53 -67.56
N ILE A 891 -31.01 2.58 -67.26
CA ILE A 891 -31.59 2.86 -65.93
C ILE A 891 -32.53 1.72 -65.52
N TYR A 892 -33.50 1.38 -66.34
CA TYR A 892 -34.44 0.31 -66.02
C TYR A 892 -33.80 -1.07 -65.94
N THR A 893 -32.78 -1.34 -66.75
CA THR A 893 -31.99 -2.57 -66.62
C THR A 893 -31.24 -2.62 -65.30
N ALA A 894 -30.64 -1.51 -64.86
CA ALA A 894 -29.94 -1.44 -63.57
C ALA A 894 -30.93 -1.55 -62.39
N LEU A 895 -32.05 -0.84 -62.46
CA LEU A 895 -33.13 -0.93 -61.47
C LEU A 895 -33.66 -2.38 -61.35
N ALA A 896 -33.84 -3.08 -62.47
CA ALA A 896 -34.29 -4.48 -62.46
C ALA A 896 -33.26 -5.46 -61.87
N GLN A 897 -32.00 -5.05 -61.69
CA GLN A 897 -30.93 -5.86 -61.08
C GLN A 897 -30.78 -5.67 -59.57
N VAL A 898 -31.35 -4.60 -59.01
CA VAL A 898 -31.38 -4.38 -57.55
C VAL A 898 -32.06 -5.57 -56.88
N ASP A 899 -31.56 -6.07 -55.75
CA ASP A 899 -32.12 -7.26 -55.10
C ASP A 899 -33.56 -7.00 -54.62
N ALA A 900 -34.46 -7.96 -54.80
CA ALA A 900 -35.85 -7.83 -54.36
C ALA A 900 -36.01 -8.07 -52.85
N ASP A 901 -35.05 -8.75 -52.23
CA ASP A 901 -35.05 -9.09 -50.81
C ASP A 901 -34.38 -8.00 -49.93
N LEU A 902 -34.02 -6.85 -50.50
CA LEU A 902 -33.53 -5.69 -49.74
C LEU A 902 -34.65 -5.18 -48.78
N PRO A 903 -34.31 -4.76 -47.55
CA PRO A 903 -35.28 -4.25 -46.58
C PRO A 903 -36.13 -3.10 -47.15
N PRO A 904 -37.33 -2.84 -46.61
CA PRO A 904 -38.24 -1.80 -47.12
C PRO A 904 -37.61 -0.41 -47.23
N ALA A 905 -36.67 -0.05 -46.32
CA ALA A 905 -35.94 1.22 -46.34
C ALA A 905 -34.87 1.31 -47.46
N SER A 906 -34.47 0.18 -48.03
CA SER A 906 -33.58 0.08 -49.20
C SER A 906 -34.30 -0.50 -50.43
N GLY A 907 -35.63 -0.60 -50.34
CA GLY A 907 -36.49 -1.26 -51.30
C GLY A 907 -37.09 -0.32 -52.34
N TRP A 908 -38.04 -0.88 -53.07
CA TRP A 908 -38.96 -0.14 -53.92
C TRP A 908 -40.10 0.36 -53.03
N GLY A 909 -40.35 1.68 -53.02
CA GLY A 909 -41.46 2.28 -52.27
C GLY A 909 -42.85 1.85 -52.76
N ASP A 910 -43.86 2.69 -52.51
CA ASP A 910 -45.23 2.43 -52.98
C ASP A 910 -45.29 2.24 -54.52
N PRO A 911 -46.27 1.47 -55.04
CA PRO A 911 -46.49 1.31 -56.47
C PRO A 911 -46.56 2.67 -57.19
N LEU A 912 -45.79 2.82 -58.27
CA LEU A 912 -45.80 4.05 -59.05
C LEU A 912 -47.10 4.17 -59.86
N ASP A 913 -47.78 5.30 -59.73
CA ASP A 913 -48.93 5.64 -60.60
C ASP A 913 -48.47 5.97 -62.03
N VAL A 914 -47.24 6.48 -62.19
CA VAL A 914 -46.70 7.00 -63.45
C VAL A 914 -45.32 6.43 -63.73
N VAL A 915 -45.08 5.99 -64.96
CA VAL A 915 -43.77 5.50 -65.42
C VAL A 915 -43.32 6.25 -66.66
N ARG A 916 -42.00 6.35 -66.86
CA ARG A 916 -41.41 6.93 -68.05
C ARG A 916 -41.22 5.86 -69.12
N ALA A 917 -41.88 6.01 -70.26
CA ALA A 917 -41.88 5.02 -71.32
C ALA A 917 -41.45 5.62 -72.67
N LEU A 918 -41.14 4.74 -73.62
CA LEU A 918 -41.05 5.09 -75.03
C LEU A 918 -42.47 5.28 -75.59
N PRO A 919 -42.74 6.34 -76.34
CA PRO A 919 -44.06 6.56 -76.93
C PRO A 919 -44.45 5.44 -77.91
N PRO A 920 -45.77 5.24 -78.15
CA PRO A 920 -46.28 4.38 -79.21
C PRO A 920 -45.62 4.62 -80.57
N LEU A 921 -45.63 3.60 -81.42
CA LEU A 921 -45.17 3.74 -82.81
C LEU A 921 -46.07 4.73 -83.55
N ASP A 922 -45.49 5.74 -84.19
CA ASP A 922 -46.26 6.63 -85.06
C ASP A 922 -46.64 5.88 -86.35
N PRO A 923 -47.95 5.69 -86.63
CA PRO A 923 -48.41 4.96 -87.81
C PRO A 923 -48.00 5.60 -89.14
N GLN A 924 -47.74 6.92 -89.16
CA GLN A 924 -47.39 7.64 -90.39
C GLN A 924 -45.92 7.46 -90.76
N THR A 925 -45.05 7.43 -89.76
CA THR A 925 -43.60 7.34 -89.96
C THR A 925 -43.05 5.92 -89.79
N GLY A 926 -43.82 5.03 -89.18
CA GLY A 926 -43.40 3.66 -88.86
C GLY A 926 -42.24 3.63 -87.86
N ARG A 927 -42.09 4.69 -87.05
CA ARG A 927 -40.99 4.85 -86.09
C ARG A 927 -41.53 5.35 -84.75
N ARG A 928 -40.87 4.98 -83.65
CA ARG A 928 -41.12 5.60 -82.34
C ARG A 928 -40.42 6.96 -82.28
N PRO A 929 -41.06 8.01 -81.73
CA PRO A 929 -40.39 9.27 -81.44
C PRO A 929 -39.13 9.07 -80.57
N ALA A 930 -38.16 9.98 -80.70
CA ALA A 930 -36.87 9.88 -80.02
C ALA A 930 -36.90 10.32 -78.54
N HIS A 931 -37.96 11.00 -78.10
CA HIS A 931 -38.17 11.42 -76.72
C HIS A 931 -38.91 10.35 -75.91
N THR A 932 -38.86 10.46 -74.59
CA THR A 932 -39.66 9.64 -73.65
C THR A 932 -40.92 10.38 -73.24
N VAL A 933 -41.94 9.66 -72.79
CA VAL A 933 -43.20 10.20 -72.28
C VAL A 933 -43.48 9.64 -70.88
N LEU A 934 -44.20 10.40 -70.06
CA LEU A 934 -44.76 9.92 -68.81
C LEU A 934 -46.17 9.40 -69.09
N VAL A 935 -46.46 8.18 -68.65
CA VAL A 935 -47.74 7.50 -68.84
C VAL A 935 -48.17 6.82 -67.54
N ASP A 936 -49.47 6.58 -67.40
CA ASP A 936 -49.98 5.76 -66.30
C ASP A 936 -49.35 4.35 -66.37
N ALA A 937 -48.92 3.80 -65.23
CA ALA A 937 -48.28 2.49 -65.17
C ALA A 937 -49.15 1.37 -65.78
N THR A 938 -50.48 1.51 -65.70
CA THR A 938 -51.44 0.56 -66.28
C THR A 938 -51.55 0.62 -67.81
N GLU A 939 -51.09 1.72 -68.44
CA GLU A 939 -51.08 1.88 -69.90
C GLU A 939 -49.75 1.46 -70.52
N ALA A 940 -48.69 1.35 -69.72
CA ALA A 940 -47.36 0.96 -70.17
C ALA A 940 -47.24 -0.57 -70.31
N VAL A 941 -46.31 -1.01 -71.16
CA VAL A 941 -46.03 -2.44 -71.35
C VAL A 941 -44.52 -2.70 -71.38
N VAL A 942 -44.07 -3.73 -70.66
CA VAL A 942 -42.70 -4.24 -70.75
C VAL A 942 -42.65 -5.34 -71.81
N ALA A 943 -41.77 -5.19 -72.80
CA ALA A 943 -41.55 -6.21 -73.82
C ALA A 943 -40.60 -7.29 -73.31
N ASP A 944 -41.14 -8.44 -72.88
CA ASP A 944 -40.38 -9.59 -72.38
C ASP A 944 -39.87 -10.52 -73.47
N ALA A 945 -40.50 -10.52 -74.64
CA ALA A 945 -40.09 -11.33 -75.77
C ALA A 945 -40.08 -10.51 -77.08
N PRO A 946 -39.02 -10.62 -77.91
CA PRO A 946 -38.87 -9.80 -79.11
C PRO A 946 -39.86 -10.15 -80.23
N ASP A 947 -40.42 -11.36 -80.24
CA ASP A 947 -41.50 -11.77 -81.15
C ASP A 947 -42.83 -11.04 -80.89
N LEU A 948 -43.05 -10.57 -79.67
CA LEU A 948 -44.27 -9.84 -79.30
C LEU A 948 -44.20 -8.34 -79.63
N VAL A 949 -43.00 -7.79 -79.91
CA VAL A 949 -42.80 -6.35 -80.10
C VAL A 949 -43.66 -5.75 -81.22
N GLN A 950 -43.95 -6.51 -82.28
CA GLN A 950 -44.83 -6.07 -83.38
C GLN A 950 -46.28 -5.86 -82.92
N LEU A 951 -46.74 -6.62 -81.94
CA LEU A 951 -48.06 -6.49 -81.35
C LEU A 951 -48.17 -5.25 -80.45
N LEU A 952 -47.03 -4.73 -79.98
CA LEU A 952 -46.98 -3.62 -79.02
C LEU A 952 -46.81 -2.24 -79.66
N HIS A 953 -46.96 -2.13 -80.99
CA HIS A 953 -46.88 -0.84 -81.68
C HIS A 953 -47.82 0.25 -81.11
N PRO A 954 -49.07 -0.06 -80.71
CA PRO A 954 -49.98 0.93 -80.11
C PRO A 954 -49.62 1.35 -78.68
N TYR A 955 -48.75 0.60 -77.99
CA TYR A 955 -48.52 0.77 -76.56
C TYR A 955 -47.24 1.59 -76.26
N PRO A 956 -47.24 2.40 -75.19
CA PRO A 956 -46.02 2.89 -74.57
C PRO A 956 -45.16 1.72 -74.06
N LEU A 957 -43.86 1.75 -74.35
CA LEU A 957 -42.95 0.66 -74.00
C LEU A 957 -41.97 1.05 -72.90
N VAL A 958 -41.84 0.22 -71.89
CA VAL A 958 -40.79 0.31 -70.87
C VAL A 958 -39.60 -0.54 -71.34
N PRO A 959 -38.47 0.07 -71.74
CA PRO A 959 -37.34 -0.67 -72.29
C PRO A 959 -36.48 -1.28 -71.18
N VAL A 960 -36.17 -2.57 -71.27
CA VAL A 960 -35.33 -3.30 -70.32
C VAL A 960 -34.64 -4.47 -71.01
N ALA A 961 -33.53 -4.94 -70.45
CA ALA A 961 -32.94 -6.22 -70.86
C ALA A 961 -33.98 -7.35 -70.71
N PRO A 962 -34.25 -8.16 -71.75
CA PRO A 962 -35.36 -9.12 -71.74
C PRO A 962 -35.34 -10.13 -70.59
N ALA A 963 -34.15 -10.58 -70.17
CA ALA A 963 -34.00 -11.50 -69.04
C ALA A 963 -34.49 -10.93 -67.69
N LEU A 964 -34.58 -9.61 -67.59
CA LEU A 964 -35.00 -8.87 -66.40
C LEU A 964 -36.40 -8.26 -66.55
N ALA A 965 -37.08 -8.50 -67.68
CA ALA A 965 -38.39 -7.93 -67.97
C ALA A 965 -39.44 -8.29 -66.91
N GLY A 966 -39.49 -9.57 -66.49
CA GLY A 966 -40.40 -10.02 -65.44
C GLY A 966 -40.15 -9.32 -64.10
N ALA A 967 -38.88 -9.23 -63.67
CA ALA A 967 -38.51 -8.58 -62.43
C ALA A 967 -38.86 -7.09 -62.43
N LEU A 968 -38.63 -6.38 -63.54
CA LEU A 968 -38.98 -4.97 -63.66
C LEU A 968 -40.51 -4.75 -63.70
N ALA A 969 -41.23 -5.58 -64.44
CA ALA A 969 -42.68 -5.50 -64.57
C ALA A 969 -43.39 -5.67 -63.22
N GLU A 970 -42.94 -6.65 -62.43
CA GLU A 970 -43.43 -6.87 -61.06
C GLU A 970 -43.19 -5.65 -60.17
N ARG A 971 -42.00 -5.04 -60.24
CA ARG A 971 -41.60 -3.88 -59.43
C ARG A 971 -42.32 -2.59 -59.79
N LEU A 972 -42.47 -2.32 -61.08
CA LEU A 972 -43.17 -1.13 -61.58
C LEU A 972 -44.69 -1.33 -61.61
N HIS A 973 -45.20 -2.53 -61.30
CA HIS A 973 -46.60 -2.92 -61.50
C HIS A 973 -47.10 -2.67 -62.94
N VAL A 974 -46.23 -2.91 -63.92
CA VAL A 974 -46.51 -2.76 -65.35
C VAL A 974 -46.75 -4.13 -65.97
N SER A 975 -47.69 -4.25 -66.90
CA SER A 975 -48.01 -5.53 -67.54
C SER A 975 -46.91 -6.01 -68.50
N LEU A 976 -46.70 -7.33 -68.56
CA LEU A 976 -45.83 -7.94 -69.57
C LEU A 976 -46.54 -8.05 -70.92
N ALA A 977 -45.78 -7.96 -72.01
CA ALA A 977 -46.31 -8.16 -73.34
C ALA A 977 -46.93 -9.56 -73.52
N SER A 978 -46.33 -10.59 -72.92
CA SER A 978 -46.87 -11.95 -72.93
C SER A 978 -48.20 -12.10 -72.17
N GLU A 979 -48.45 -11.29 -71.15
CA GLU A 979 -49.71 -11.27 -70.38
C GLU A 979 -50.85 -10.61 -71.15
N ILE A 980 -50.55 -9.53 -71.88
CA ILE A 980 -51.55 -8.79 -72.67
C ILE A 980 -51.86 -9.51 -73.98
N ALA A 981 -50.83 -9.91 -74.72
CA ALA A 981 -51.00 -10.41 -76.08
C ALA A 981 -51.16 -11.93 -76.17
N GLY A 982 -50.60 -12.71 -75.24
CA GLY A 982 -50.61 -14.20 -75.23
C GLY A 982 -49.89 -14.86 -76.42
N GLY A 983 -49.93 -14.27 -77.62
CA GLY A 983 -49.22 -14.69 -78.82
C GLY A 983 -49.55 -16.11 -79.25
N ARG A 984 -50.74 -16.62 -78.93
CA ARG A 984 -51.15 -18.00 -79.26
C ARG A 984 -51.35 -18.11 -80.77
N VAL A 985 -50.66 -19.07 -81.39
CA VAL A 985 -50.72 -19.31 -82.85
C VAL A 985 -52.11 -19.81 -83.26
N LEU A 986 -52.64 -19.22 -84.34
CA LEU A 986 -53.97 -19.50 -84.91
C LEU A 986 -53.88 -20.10 -86.32
N SER A 987 -52.80 -19.84 -87.05
CA SER A 987 -52.54 -20.37 -88.39
C SER A 987 -51.94 -21.79 -88.34
N GLU A 988 -52.21 -22.60 -89.36
CA GLU A 988 -51.55 -23.90 -89.59
C GLU A 988 -50.36 -23.70 -90.55
N GLY A 989 -49.21 -24.28 -90.25
CA GLY A 989 -48.00 -24.22 -91.07
C GLY A 989 -47.44 -25.59 -91.44
N ALA A 990 -46.32 -25.57 -92.19
CA ALA A 990 -45.61 -26.76 -92.64
C ALA A 990 -44.35 -26.98 -91.80
N LEU A 991 -44.15 -28.20 -91.29
CA LEU A 991 -42.98 -28.53 -90.47
C LEU A 991 -41.73 -28.77 -91.33
N HIS A 992 -40.66 -28.02 -91.07
CA HIS A 992 -39.37 -28.09 -91.75
C HIS A 992 -38.23 -28.39 -90.77
N ARG A 993 -37.18 -29.08 -91.24
CA ARG A 993 -35.94 -29.27 -90.47
C ARG A 993 -35.09 -28.00 -90.51
N VAL A 994 -34.47 -27.65 -89.39
CA VAL A 994 -33.47 -26.58 -89.37
C VAL A 994 -32.20 -27.09 -90.08
N PRO A 995 -31.68 -26.34 -91.08
CA PRO A 995 -30.50 -26.75 -91.82
C PRO A 995 -29.28 -27.01 -90.93
N ARG A 996 -28.48 -28.03 -91.23
CA ARG A 996 -27.32 -28.44 -90.42
C ARG A 996 -26.32 -27.30 -90.18
N PHE A 997 -26.02 -26.48 -91.19
CA PHE A 997 -25.10 -25.35 -91.04
C PHE A 997 -25.61 -24.28 -90.06
N VAL A 998 -26.94 -24.15 -89.88
CA VAL A 998 -27.53 -23.25 -88.88
C VAL A 998 -27.41 -23.86 -87.48
N ARG A 999 -27.54 -25.18 -87.33
CA ARG A 999 -27.29 -25.89 -86.06
C ARG A 999 -25.82 -25.83 -85.64
N GLU A 1000 -24.90 -25.85 -86.60
CA GLU A 1000 -23.46 -25.60 -86.36
C GLU A 1000 -23.18 -24.13 -85.99
N LEU A 1001 -23.94 -23.20 -86.57
CA LEU A 1001 -23.87 -21.78 -86.24
C LEU A 1001 -24.44 -21.53 -84.83
N LEU A 1002 -25.59 -22.12 -84.49
CA LEU A 1002 -26.30 -21.99 -83.21
C LEU A 1002 -26.48 -23.37 -82.55
N PRO A 1003 -25.45 -23.89 -81.87
CA PRO A 1003 -25.55 -25.15 -81.15
C PRO A 1003 -26.70 -25.14 -80.15
N GLY A 1004 -27.53 -26.19 -80.15
CA GLY A 1004 -28.70 -26.33 -79.28
C GLY A 1004 -29.98 -25.65 -79.78
N CYS A 1005 -29.99 -25.03 -80.97
CA CYS A 1005 -31.24 -24.48 -81.51
C CYS A 1005 -32.25 -25.60 -81.84
N PRO A 1006 -33.55 -25.29 -81.99
CA PRO A 1006 -34.57 -26.25 -82.37
C PRO A 1006 -34.17 -27.02 -83.63
N ALA A 1007 -34.43 -28.33 -83.66
CA ALA A 1007 -34.08 -29.16 -84.79
C ALA A 1007 -35.12 -29.07 -85.95
N ALA A 1008 -36.29 -28.49 -85.67
CA ALA A 1008 -37.35 -28.21 -86.64
C ALA A 1008 -38.08 -26.91 -86.30
N TYR A 1009 -38.70 -26.31 -87.31
CA TYR A 1009 -39.55 -25.12 -87.22
C TYR A 1009 -40.78 -25.30 -88.11
N GLU A 1010 -41.85 -24.56 -87.84
CA GLU A 1010 -43.06 -24.53 -88.64
C GLU A 1010 -43.08 -23.25 -89.49
N GLU A 1011 -43.16 -23.41 -90.81
CA GLU A 1011 -43.21 -22.32 -91.79
C GLU A 1011 -44.66 -22.00 -92.13
N HIS A 1012 -45.02 -20.72 -92.06
CA HIS A 1012 -46.37 -20.20 -92.33
C HIS A 1012 -46.33 -19.27 -93.53
N GLU A 1013 -47.32 -19.32 -94.43
CA GLU A 1013 -47.44 -18.30 -95.48
C GLU A 1013 -47.78 -16.93 -94.87
N GLU A 1014 -48.61 -16.92 -93.83
CA GLU A 1014 -48.92 -15.78 -92.97
C GLU A 1014 -49.12 -16.32 -91.55
N LEU A 1015 -48.30 -15.88 -90.59
CA LEU A 1015 -48.37 -16.36 -89.21
C LEU A 1015 -49.32 -15.46 -88.41
N LEU A 1016 -50.48 -16.02 -88.06
CA LEU A 1016 -51.53 -15.33 -87.29
C LEU A 1016 -51.49 -15.77 -85.83
N VAL A 1017 -51.51 -14.80 -84.92
CA VAL A 1017 -51.57 -15.01 -83.47
C VAL A 1017 -52.72 -14.22 -82.86
N VAL A 1018 -53.13 -14.59 -81.65
CA VAL A 1018 -54.00 -13.74 -80.83
C VAL A 1018 -53.24 -12.45 -80.46
N GLY A 1019 -53.81 -11.29 -80.80
CA GLY A 1019 -53.27 -9.98 -80.47
C GLY A 1019 -53.77 -9.45 -79.11
N PRO A 1020 -53.25 -8.29 -78.66
CA PRO A 1020 -53.61 -7.65 -77.38
C PRO A 1020 -55.10 -7.38 -77.19
N ASP A 1021 -55.80 -7.06 -78.29
CA ASP A 1021 -57.24 -6.78 -78.29
C ASP A 1021 -58.11 -8.06 -78.37
N GLY A 1022 -57.48 -9.24 -78.39
CA GLY A 1022 -58.12 -10.54 -78.59
C GLY A 1022 -58.42 -10.90 -80.05
N GLU A 1023 -58.15 -10.00 -80.99
CA GLU A 1023 -58.32 -10.18 -82.44
C GLU A 1023 -57.09 -10.84 -83.09
N GLU A 1024 -57.23 -11.31 -84.33
CA GLU A 1024 -56.13 -11.91 -85.10
C GLU A 1024 -55.11 -10.85 -85.53
N ALA A 1025 -53.83 -11.09 -85.27
CA ALA A 1025 -52.72 -10.23 -85.66
C ALA A 1025 -51.62 -11.03 -86.36
N ALA A 1026 -51.04 -10.47 -87.42
CA ALA A 1026 -49.92 -11.06 -88.14
C ALA A 1026 -48.59 -10.71 -87.45
N VAL A 1027 -47.71 -11.70 -87.31
CA VAL A 1027 -46.34 -11.55 -86.79
C VAL A 1027 -45.35 -12.30 -87.67
N ASP A 1028 -44.10 -11.84 -87.71
CA ASP A 1028 -43.08 -12.48 -88.54
C ASP A 1028 -42.60 -13.84 -88.00
N TRP A 1029 -42.66 -14.03 -86.67
CA TRP A 1029 -42.27 -15.26 -86.00
C TRP A 1029 -42.85 -15.35 -84.58
N ARG A 1030 -42.89 -16.56 -84.02
CA ARG A 1030 -43.32 -16.84 -82.65
C ARG A 1030 -42.54 -18.02 -82.07
N TRP A 1031 -42.02 -17.86 -80.86
CA TRP A 1031 -41.37 -18.95 -80.11
C TRP A 1031 -42.31 -19.48 -79.02
N ASP A 1032 -42.90 -20.67 -79.26
CA ASP A 1032 -43.79 -21.34 -78.31
C ASP A 1032 -43.00 -22.34 -77.45
N THR A 1033 -42.67 -21.94 -76.23
CA THR A 1033 -41.98 -22.77 -75.24
C THR A 1033 -42.87 -23.83 -74.60
N THR A 1034 -44.20 -23.72 -74.75
CA THR A 1034 -45.18 -24.65 -74.15
C THR A 1034 -45.50 -25.83 -75.08
N ALA A 1035 -45.25 -25.67 -76.37
CA ALA A 1035 -45.39 -26.74 -77.35
C ALA A 1035 -44.32 -27.83 -77.14
N PRO A 1036 -44.69 -29.13 -77.21
CA PRO A 1036 -43.71 -30.20 -77.21
C PRO A 1036 -42.84 -30.11 -78.47
N SER A 1037 -41.56 -30.47 -78.36
CA SER A 1037 -40.68 -30.55 -79.54
C SER A 1037 -41.28 -31.50 -80.58
N PRO A 1038 -41.43 -31.07 -81.84
CA PRO A 1038 -42.06 -31.86 -82.88
C PRO A 1038 -41.19 -33.06 -83.28
N GLU A 1039 -41.82 -34.15 -83.72
CA GLU A 1039 -41.09 -35.26 -84.36
C GLU A 1039 -40.46 -34.78 -85.68
N LEU A 1040 -39.18 -35.08 -85.89
CA LEU A 1040 -38.44 -34.60 -87.05
C LEU A 1040 -39.03 -35.18 -88.36
N PRO A 1041 -39.30 -34.35 -89.39
CA PRO A 1041 -39.76 -34.82 -90.70
C PRO A 1041 -38.79 -35.85 -91.30
N TYR A 1042 -39.25 -36.94 -91.91
CA TYR A 1042 -38.37 -37.95 -92.52
C TYR A 1042 -37.52 -37.36 -93.66
N ASP A 1043 -36.19 -37.53 -93.59
CA ASP A 1043 -35.25 -37.12 -94.64
C ASP A 1043 -34.58 -38.34 -95.28
N PRO A 1044 -34.82 -38.64 -96.57
CA PRO A 1044 -34.18 -39.76 -97.24
C PRO A 1044 -32.67 -39.57 -97.47
N GLN A 1045 -32.11 -38.36 -97.35
CA GLN A 1045 -30.66 -38.10 -97.53
C GLN A 1045 -29.83 -38.28 -96.25
N SER A 1046 -30.45 -38.38 -95.05
CA SER A 1046 -29.74 -38.55 -93.77
C SER A 1046 -29.44 -40.01 -93.40
N THR A 1047 -30.19 -40.97 -93.98
CA THR A 1047 -30.11 -42.41 -93.60
C THR A 1047 -28.80 -43.12 -93.91
N GLU A 1048 -27.87 -42.54 -94.67
CA GLU A 1048 -26.51 -43.09 -94.89
C GLU A 1048 -25.44 -42.55 -93.90
N ALA A 1049 -25.82 -41.66 -92.97
CA ALA A 1049 -24.92 -41.08 -91.97
C ALA A 1049 -25.45 -41.20 -90.53
N GLU A 1050 -26.39 -42.12 -90.27
CA GLU A 1050 -27.17 -42.20 -89.03
C GLU A 1050 -26.61 -43.14 -87.92
N ASP A 1051 -25.31 -43.45 -87.89
CA ASP A 1051 -24.74 -44.39 -86.88
C ASP A 1051 -23.53 -43.85 -86.07
N GLU A 1052 -23.25 -42.55 -86.08
CA GLU A 1052 -22.36 -41.95 -85.06
C GLU A 1052 -23.18 -40.97 -84.23
N ASP A 1053 -23.61 -41.40 -83.04
CA ASP A 1053 -24.03 -40.51 -81.96
C ASP A 1053 -22.91 -39.46 -81.79
N ASP A 1054 -23.14 -38.24 -82.27
CA ASP A 1054 -22.22 -37.13 -82.11
C ASP A 1054 -22.28 -36.75 -80.62
N GLU A 1055 -21.43 -37.38 -79.80
CA GLU A 1055 -21.39 -37.31 -78.32
C GLU A 1055 -21.25 -35.86 -77.79
N PHE A 1056 -21.04 -34.90 -78.71
CA PHE A 1056 -20.88 -33.47 -78.47
C PHE A 1056 -22.05 -32.59 -78.97
N GLU A 1057 -23.10 -33.14 -79.58
CA GLU A 1057 -24.26 -32.34 -80.02
C GLU A 1057 -25.14 -31.95 -78.82
N LEU A 1058 -25.30 -30.65 -78.57
CA LEU A 1058 -26.16 -30.13 -77.51
C LEU A 1058 -27.62 -30.47 -77.82
N PRO A 1059 -28.39 -30.99 -76.84
CA PRO A 1059 -29.81 -31.27 -77.06
C PRO A 1059 -30.55 -29.97 -77.44
N PRO A 1060 -31.48 -30.03 -78.41
CA PRO A 1060 -32.22 -28.85 -78.84
C PRO A 1060 -33.07 -28.30 -77.69
N VAL A 1061 -33.16 -26.98 -77.59
CA VAL A 1061 -34.04 -26.32 -76.62
C VAL A 1061 -35.50 -26.76 -76.88
N PRO A 1062 -36.24 -27.18 -75.84
CA PRO A 1062 -37.63 -27.60 -75.99
C PRO A 1062 -38.52 -26.42 -76.41
N GLY A 1063 -39.51 -26.70 -77.25
CA GLY A 1063 -40.40 -25.69 -77.84
C GLY A 1063 -40.60 -25.87 -79.34
N LEU A 1064 -41.46 -25.04 -79.91
CA LEU A 1064 -41.74 -24.97 -81.34
C LEU A 1064 -41.57 -23.54 -81.85
N LEU A 1065 -40.76 -23.38 -82.90
CA LEU A 1065 -40.58 -22.10 -83.59
C LEU A 1065 -41.54 -22.03 -84.77
N HIS A 1066 -42.35 -20.98 -84.82
CA HIS A 1066 -43.19 -20.63 -85.97
C HIS A 1066 -42.57 -19.41 -86.68
N ALA A 1067 -42.47 -19.43 -88.01
CA ALA A 1067 -41.94 -18.31 -88.78
C ALA A 1067 -42.69 -18.12 -90.10
N ALA A 1068 -42.93 -16.86 -90.48
CA ALA A 1068 -43.49 -16.48 -91.78
C ALA A 1068 -42.46 -15.83 -92.72
N THR A 1069 -41.31 -15.40 -92.18
CA THR A 1069 -40.24 -14.76 -92.95
C THR A 1069 -38.86 -15.34 -92.60
N PRO A 1070 -37.87 -15.29 -93.52
CA PRO A 1070 -36.49 -15.67 -93.22
C PRO A 1070 -35.89 -14.85 -92.06
N GLU A 1071 -36.23 -13.56 -91.99
CA GLU A 1071 -35.87 -12.66 -90.89
C GLU A 1071 -36.44 -13.15 -89.55
N GLY A 1072 -37.72 -13.54 -89.54
CA GLY A 1072 -38.39 -14.09 -88.38
C GLY A 1072 -37.81 -15.44 -87.95
N LEU A 1073 -37.53 -16.33 -88.91
CA LEU A 1073 -36.87 -17.61 -88.65
C LEU A 1073 -35.48 -17.41 -88.02
N ALA A 1074 -34.68 -16.50 -88.57
CA ALA A 1074 -33.36 -16.19 -88.04
C ALA A 1074 -33.40 -15.60 -86.63
N ALA A 1075 -34.36 -14.69 -86.39
CA ALA A 1075 -34.60 -14.08 -85.08
C ALA A 1075 -35.03 -15.14 -84.05
N GLY A 1076 -35.95 -16.02 -84.41
CA GLY A 1076 -36.44 -17.07 -83.52
C GLY A 1076 -35.41 -18.12 -83.18
N LEU A 1077 -34.60 -18.58 -84.15
CA LEU A 1077 -33.50 -19.51 -83.89
C LEU A 1077 -32.46 -18.88 -82.96
N ALA A 1078 -32.07 -17.63 -83.21
CA ALA A 1078 -31.12 -16.91 -82.35
C ALA A 1078 -31.68 -16.67 -80.93
N TRP A 1079 -32.95 -16.33 -80.81
CA TRP A 1079 -33.63 -16.14 -79.53
C TRP A 1079 -33.71 -17.43 -78.70
N SER A 1080 -34.04 -18.56 -79.34
CA SER A 1080 -34.23 -19.86 -78.66
C SER A 1080 -33.02 -20.33 -77.85
N VAL A 1081 -31.81 -19.93 -78.25
CA VAL A 1081 -30.54 -20.29 -77.58
C VAL A 1081 -29.88 -19.11 -76.86
N GLY A 1082 -30.59 -17.99 -76.69
CA GLY A 1082 -30.07 -16.80 -76.01
C GLY A 1082 -28.99 -16.02 -76.79
N GLN A 1083 -28.84 -16.27 -78.09
CA GLN A 1083 -27.79 -15.68 -78.95
C GLN A 1083 -28.36 -14.60 -79.88
N TRP A 1084 -29.18 -13.69 -79.35
CA TRP A 1084 -29.93 -12.68 -80.13
C TRP A 1084 -29.07 -11.84 -81.10
N HIS A 1085 -27.81 -11.56 -80.72
CA HIS A 1085 -26.89 -10.77 -81.55
C HIS A 1085 -26.58 -11.44 -82.90
N ARG A 1086 -26.71 -12.77 -83.00
CA ARG A 1086 -26.36 -13.57 -84.17
C ARG A 1086 -27.48 -13.70 -85.20
N ARG A 1087 -28.68 -13.16 -84.92
CA ARG A 1087 -29.84 -13.24 -85.83
C ARG A 1087 -29.53 -12.76 -87.26
N PHE A 1088 -28.65 -11.79 -87.43
CA PHE A 1088 -28.25 -11.30 -88.75
C PHE A 1088 -27.25 -12.22 -89.46
N GLU A 1089 -26.36 -12.89 -88.71
CA GLU A 1089 -25.50 -13.95 -89.26
C GLU A 1089 -26.35 -15.14 -89.72
N VAL A 1090 -27.32 -15.54 -88.90
CA VAL A 1090 -28.25 -16.63 -89.20
C VAL A 1090 -29.08 -16.28 -90.42
N LEU A 1091 -29.59 -15.05 -90.51
CA LEU A 1091 -30.32 -14.57 -91.69
C LEU A 1091 -29.46 -14.61 -92.94
N ALA A 1092 -28.21 -14.16 -92.87
CA ALA A 1092 -27.28 -14.21 -93.99
C ALA A 1092 -27.03 -15.66 -94.43
N ALA A 1093 -26.86 -16.58 -93.47
CA ALA A 1093 -26.67 -18.00 -93.74
C ALA A 1093 -27.91 -18.66 -94.37
N LEU A 1094 -29.12 -18.30 -93.90
CA LEU A 1094 -30.39 -18.79 -94.46
C LEU A 1094 -30.65 -18.25 -95.88
N THR A 1095 -30.21 -17.02 -96.17
CA THR A 1095 -30.41 -16.36 -97.47
C THR A 1095 -29.38 -16.81 -98.52
N GLU A 1096 -28.11 -17.01 -98.13
CA GLU A 1096 -27.01 -17.45 -99.00
C GLU A 1096 -26.31 -18.70 -98.44
N PRO A 1097 -26.94 -19.89 -98.47
CA PRO A 1097 -26.42 -21.09 -97.82
C PRO A 1097 -25.05 -21.55 -98.38
N ASP A 1098 -24.78 -21.29 -99.66
CA ASP A 1098 -23.50 -21.63 -100.31
C ASP A 1098 -22.30 -20.85 -99.73
N ARG A 1099 -22.55 -19.76 -98.99
CA ARG A 1099 -21.53 -18.93 -98.35
C ARG A 1099 -21.48 -19.06 -96.83
N ALA A 1100 -22.24 -19.99 -96.25
CA ALA A 1100 -22.23 -20.25 -94.81
C ALA A 1100 -20.83 -20.60 -94.28
N TYR A 1101 -19.94 -21.18 -95.09
CA TYR A 1101 -18.55 -21.45 -94.72
C TYR A 1101 -17.74 -20.18 -94.41
N GLU A 1102 -18.05 -19.03 -95.02
CA GLU A 1102 -17.37 -17.75 -94.75
C GLU A 1102 -17.70 -17.24 -93.35
N LEU A 1103 -18.96 -17.42 -92.91
CA LEU A 1103 -19.39 -17.11 -91.55
C LEU A 1103 -18.70 -18.04 -90.55
N SER A 1104 -18.57 -19.33 -90.87
CA SER A 1104 -17.81 -20.27 -90.04
C SER A 1104 -16.33 -19.88 -89.92
N ALA A 1105 -15.70 -19.42 -90.99
CA ALA A 1105 -14.29 -19.00 -90.97
C ALA A 1105 -14.09 -17.66 -90.23
N ALA A 1106 -15.08 -16.75 -90.26
CA ALA A 1106 -15.03 -15.51 -89.49
C ALA A 1106 -15.04 -15.77 -87.97
N ARG A 1107 -15.69 -16.84 -87.51
CA ARG A 1107 -15.74 -17.24 -86.09
C ARG A 1107 -14.39 -17.63 -85.51
N ASP A 1108 -13.43 -18.08 -86.33
CA ASP A 1108 -12.07 -18.37 -85.84
C ASP A 1108 -11.37 -17.12 -85.26
N PHE A 1109 -11.92 -15.93 -85.46
CA PHE A 1109 -11.44 -14.64 -84.95
C PHE A 1109 -12.29 -14.05 -83.83
N GLU A 1110 -13.39 -14.70 -83.43
CA GLU A 1110 -14.20 -14.33 -82.26
C GLU A 1110 -13.57 -15.00 -81.02
N GLY A 1111 -13.16 -14.18 -80.04
CA GLY A 1111 -12.43 -14.60 -78.84
C GLY A 1111 -13.34 -14.88 -77.64
#